data_AF-A0A2U2MPZ2-F1
#
_entry.id   AF-A0A2U2MPZ2-F1
#
_cell.length_a   1.000
_cell.length_b   1.000
_cell.length_c   1.000
_cell.angle_alpha   90.00
_cell.angle_beta   90.00
_cell.angle_gamma   90.00
#
_symmetry.space_group_name_H-M   'P 1'
#
loop_
_entity.id
_entity.type
_entity.pdbx_description
1 polymer ?
#
loop_
_entity_poly.entity_id
_entity_poly.type
_entity_poly.pdbx_seq_one_letter_code
_entity_poly.pdbx_strand_id
1 'polypeptide(L)'
;MCELRKFTEIVNFGVFRSFHWSQNIPEFKQINIIYGWNGTGKSTFMRLLESLESGVSADFPEGCYVAENENEEIFTQGQEFSTGIRVFNEDFIKRNVNFEQSTSQDISVTFGEKAIALAMEIEQYTEVYDELKEKYDKLQEEKDRTGKELSELFSQTAKTIGIAIEGAPSRKYTRTQAKADFELLVGKRVLLPAEYNAYRQTLSQKPLKRLEKLDLSRMGVYLNGIVDRASDLLCQSVRHVPINELTQNTALALWVEKGLQLHETLRSRNCAFCENPISDTRMRALKNHFNEDDKRLKASLDECINGLRSCRNELHSISCADEMRIYDELRPDYLACKAVVDRQLKILSSAINDYISVLNAKKQKPDRAPIAENIPSAETLIRACDRMNFVIDRHNRKTDSFDKAQSLAKKCLKEHELSLIAEKVDAYHTLIRQCEQRLIAIRGNAGDWSENTLSGLSNILGAKKNELAKNSGACPILNRNLATFLGRTEIEFQPRPDEGGYSIVRDGHAATHLSEGERLAIAFVFFVTTLEEENFTLADSILAIDDPVSSLDANYRYQAFSFLKEVVEKSKQAFITTHDFSFLKILLNWAKHARGKKASFYMLQCSNDAQKRRCSSLAPLDNDLNRFETEYRFLFHLLKTYENDGTIRSAYPIPNIVRKVLDTFLMNNVPICGSPYQRLGKIDFDERKKASLYKFANDESHITGDALDPALVPQTRECLGYLFEMMHAVAPKQYEYLCEE
;
A
#
# COMPACT_ATOMS: atom_id res chain seq x y z
N MET A 1 29.41 20.53 37.10
CA MET A 1 29.16 19.16 37.59
C MET A 1 30.10 18.94 38.77
N CYS A 2 29.57 18.73 39.97
CA CYS A 2 30.31 18.69 41.24
C CYS A 2 30.18 17.31 41.91
N GLU A 3 31.18 16.87 42.68
CA GLU A 3 31.05 15.69 43.56
C GLU A 3 30.26 16.04 44.84
N LEU A 4 29.49 15.09 45.37
CA LEU A 4 28.89 15.19 46.70
C LEU A 4 29.97 14.91 47.75
N ARG A 5 30.17 15.83 48.70
CA ARG A 5 31.21 15.75 49.72
C ARG A 5 30.72 15.07 51.01
N LYS A 6 29.53 15.42 51.49
CA LYS A 6 28.88 14.83 52.69
C LYS A 6 27.42 15.27 52.80
N PHE A 7 26.67 14.59 53.67
CA PHE A 7 25.40 15.09 54.20
C PHE A 7 25.64 15.61 55.61
N THR A 8 25.55 16.91 55.89
CA THR A 8 25.75 17.43 57.25
C THR A 8 24.63 17.00 58.20
N GLU A 9 23.40 16.91 57.69
CA GLU A 9 22.21 16.52 58.46
C GLU A 9 21.19 15.79 57.59
N ILE A 10 20.51 14.78 58.16
CA ILE A 10 19.35 14.09 57.57
C ILE A 10 18.30 13.87 58.67
N VAL A 11 17.08 14.38 58.46
CA VAL A 11 15.98 14.33 59.45
C VAL A 11 14.72 13.80 58.78
N ASN A 12 14.00 12.90 59.47
CA ASN A 12 12.72 12.32 59.04
C ASN A 12 12.68 11.69 57.62
N PHE A 13 13.82 11.24 57.11
CA PHE A 13 13.91 10.56 55.82
C PHE A 13 13.86 9.04 56.01
N GLY A 14 12.65 8.49 56.10
CA GLY A 14 12.41 7.06 56.33
C GLY A 14 12.98 6.57 57.67
N VAL A 15 14.00 5.71 57.63
CA VAL A 15 14.71 5.22 58.82
C VAL A 15 15.81 6.17 59.33
N PHE A 16 16.13 7.24 58.59
CA PHE A 16 17.00 8.32 59.06
C PHE A 16 16.16 9.37 59.79
N ARG A 17 16.04 9.22 61.11
CA ARG A 17 15.21 10.11 61.94
C ARG A 17 15.92 11.42 62.31
N SER A 18 17.17 11.33 62.74
CA SER A 18 18.02 12.47 63.10
C SER A 18 19.47 12.00 63.02
N PHE A 19 20.06 12.16 61.84
CA PHE A 19 21.46 11.85 61.57
C PHE A 19 22.24 13.15 61.40
N HIS A 20 23.41 13.20 62.05
CA HIS A 20 24.36 14.30 61.92
C HIS A 20 25.73 13.75 61.56
N TRP A 21 26.42 14.43 60.64
CA TRP A 21 27.76 14.03 60.24
C TRP A 21 28.77 14.33 61.34
N SER A 22 29.28 13.28 61.98
CA SER A 22 30.36 13.41 62.96
C SER A 22 31.72 13.61 62.30
N GLN A 23 32.68 14.20 63.01
CA GLN A 23 34.05 14.41 62.52
C GLN A 23 34.81 13.11 62.21
N ASN A 24 34.36 11.98 62.76
CA ASN A 24 34.99 10.67 62.57
C ASN A 24 34.53 9.97 61.27
N ILE A 25 33.51 10.51 60.58
CA ILE A 25 33.04 9.96 59.31
C ILE A 25 33.82 10.63 58.18
N PRO A 26 34.61 9.87 57.39
CA PRO A 26 35.38 10.44 56.29
C PRO A 26 34.44 10.98 55.21
N GLU A 27 34.81 12.11 54.60
CA GLU A 27 34.07 12.66 53.46
C GLU A 27 33.97 11.66 52.30
N PHE A 28 32.91 11.79 51.52
CA PHE A 28 32.75 11.03 50.30
C PHE A 28 33.89 11.35 49.31
N LYS A 29 34.24 10.34 48.52
CA LYS A 29 35.26 10.38 47.46
C LYS A 29 34.64 9.89 46.17
N GLN A 30 35.45 9.58 45.17
CA GLN A 30 34.98 9.12 43.87
C GLN A 30 34.35 7.73 43.94
N ILE A 31 34.82 6.85 44.85
CA ILE A 31 34.21 5.54 45.09
C ILE A 31 33.83 5.44 46.57
N ASN A 32 32.55 5.27 46.87
CA ASN A 32 32.03 5.15 48.23
C ASN A 32 31.35 3.78 48.40
N ILE A 33 31.92 2.90 49.22
CA ILE A 33 31.35 1.58 49.49
C ILE A 33 30.70 1.59 50.87
N ILE A 34 29.43 1.21 50.92
CA ILE A 34 28.60 1.27 52.12
C ILE A 34 28.10 -0.15 52.43
N TYR A 35 28.60 -0.74 53.51
CA TYR A 35 28.13 -2.05 53.96
C TYR A 35 26.98 -1.91 54.96
N GLY A 36 25.97 -2.79 54.89
CA GLY A 36 24.91 -2.79 55.90
C GLY A 36 23.99 -3.99 55.82
N TRP A 37 23.48 -4.44 56.97
CA TRP A 37 22.53 -5.54 57.02
C TRP A 37 21.19 -5.17 56.37
N ASN A 38 20.33 -6.18 56.18
CA ASN A 38 19.01 -5.92 55.62
C ASN A 38 18.18 -5.04 56.56
N GLY A 39 17.53 -4.04 55.97
CA GLY A 39 16.74 -3.03 56.67
C GLY A 39 17.53 -1.93 57.38
N THR A 40 18.87 -1.86 57.32
CA THR A 40 19.64 -0.74 57.95
C THR A 40 19.54 0.59 57.20
N GLY A 41 18.66 0.69 56.20
CA GLY A 41 18.44 1.94 55.46
C GLY A 41 19.25 2.12 54.18
N LYS A 42 19.88 1.07 53.64
CA LYS A 42 20.64 1.13 52.35
C LYS A 42 19.79 1.72 51.22
N SER A 43 18.65 1.10 50.92
CA SER A 43 17.73 1.59 49.89
C SER A 43 17.16 2.96 50.21
N THR A 44 16.93 3.28 51.49
CA THR A 44 16.51 4.62 51.91
C THR A 44 17.60 5.67 51.62
N PHE A 45 18.86 5.33 51.85
CA PHE A 45 20.00 6.20 51.52
C PHE A 45 20.16 6.37 50.01
N MET A 46 19.92 5.31 49.22
CA MET A 46 19.94 5.39 47.76
C MET A 46 18.80 6.25 47.20
N ARG A 47 17.60 6.16 47.77
CA ARG A 47 16.48 7.08 47.46
C ARG A 47 16.77 8.52 47.87
N LEU A 48 17.50 8.74 48.96
CA LEU A 48 17.96 10.08 49.34
C LEU A 48 18.88 10.66 48.26
N LEU A 49 19.86 9.88 47.78
CA LEU A 49 20.72 10.29 46.66
C LEU A 49 19.91 10.57 45.39
N GLU A 50 18.91 9.74 45.07
CA GLU A 50 18.00 9.97 43.93
C GLU A 50 17.26 11.31 44.06
N SER A 51 16.74 11.62 45.26
CA SER A 51 15.99 12.86 45.52
C SER A 51 16.82 14.15 45.44
N LEU A 52 18.15 14.06 45.39
CA LEU A 52 19.01 15.23 45.16
C LEU A 52 18.87 15.76 43.73
N GLU A 53 18.54 14.92 42.75
CA GLU A 53 18.40 15.34 41.35
C GLU A 53 17.21 16.29 41.16
N SER A 54 16.06 16.00 41.77
CA SER A 54 14.85 16.83 41.72
C SER A 54 14.72 17.80 42.91
N GLY A 55 15.59 17.68 43.91
CA GLY A 55 15.49 18.37 45.20
C GLY A 55 14.36 17.88 46.10
N VAL A 56 13.44 17.03 45.63
CA VAL A 56 12.23 16.61 46.36
C VAL A 56 12.06 15.09 46.33
N SER A 57 11.75 14.50 47.49
CA SER A 57 11.39 13.09 47.61
C SER A 57 9.87 12.93 47.72
N ALA A 58 9.26 12.23 46.77
CA ALA A 58 7.82 11.93 46.80
C ALA A 58 7.44 10.99 47.95
N ASP A 59 8.32 10.03 48.27
CA ASP A 59 8.10 9.03 49.32
C ASP A 59 8.30 9.61 50.73
N PHE A 60 9.10 10.67 50.87
CA PHE A 60 9.45 11.29 52.14
C PHE A 60 9.25 12.81 52.09
N PRO A 61 7.99 13.29 52.01
CA PRO A 61 7.70 14.72 51.90
C PRO A 61 8.13 15.53 53.14
N GLU A 62 8.11 14.93 54.32
CA GLU A 62 8.55 15.54 55.58
C GLU A 62 10.07 15.38 55.85
N GLY A 63 10.80 14.75 54.93
CA GLY A 63 12.22 14.47 55.08
C GLY A 63 13.09 15.69 54.71
N CYS A 64 13.92 16.13 55.65
CA CYS A 64 14.87 17.22 55.44
C CYS A 64 16.30 16.67 55.32
N TYR A 65 17.11 17.28 54.47
CA TYR A 65 18.53 17.01 54.39
C TYR A 65 19.32 18.30 54.16
N VAL A 66 20.59 18.27 54.52
CA VAL A 66 21.58 19.29 54.19
C VAL A 66 22.78 18.57 53.59
N ALA A 67 23.00 18.78 52.30
CA ALA A 67 24.09 18.20 51.52
C ALA A 67 25.13 19.28 51.18
N GLU A 68 26.40 18.90 51.12
CA GLU A 68 27.51 19.79 50.76
C GLU A 68 28.27 19.18 49.59
N ASN A 69 28.61 19.98 48.57
CA ASN A 69 29.43 19.54 47.43
C ASN A 69 30.93 19.85 47.60
N GLU A 70 31.75 19.48 46.61
CA GLU A 70 33.19 19.75 46.62
C GLU A 70 33.59 21.24 46.64
N ASN A 71 32.69 22.14 46.24
CA ASN A 71 32.88 23.59 46.27
C ASN A 71 32.33 24.24 47.56
N GLU A 72 31.93 23.44 48.55
CA GLU A 72 31.32 23.87 49.81
C GLU A 72 29.94 24.54 49.64
N GLU A 73 29.29 24.33 48.50
CA GLU A 73 27.91 24.77 48.28
C GLU A 73 26.94 23.86 49.02
N ILE A 74 25.93 24.46 49.65
CA ILE A 74 24.94 23.77 50.48
C ILE A 74 23.65 23.57 49.67
N PHE A 75 23.14 22.34 49.68
CA PHE A 75 21.88 21.94 49.05
C PHE A 75 20.91 21.42 50.11
N THR A 76 19.71 22.01 50.14
CA THR A 76 18.61 21.60 51.02
C THR A 76 17.40 21.15 50.22
N GLN A 77 16.40 20.60 50.90
CA GLN A 77 15.14 20.18 50.26
C GLN A 77 14.55 21.29 49.37
N GLY A 78 14.17 20.92 48.14
CA GLY A 78 13.69 21.82 47.09
C GLY A 78 14.77 22.43 46.19
N GLN A 79 16.05 22.19 46.46
CA GLN A 79 17.16 22.62 45.60
C GLN A 79 17.70 21.44 44.79
N GLU A 80 17.75 21.61 43.47
CA GLU A 80 18.29 20.61 42.56
C GLU A 80 19.83 20.58 42.66
N PHE A 81 20.39 19.38 42.77
CA PHE A 81 21.82 19.18 42.70
C PHE A 81 22.28 19.26 41.24
N SER A 82 23.31 20.07 40.96
CA SER A 82 23.73 20.37 39.59
C SER A 82 24.30 19.19 38.79
N THR A 83 24.57 18.06 39.46
CA THR A 83 25.15 16.86 38.85
C THR A 83 24.07 15.81 38.66
N GLY A 84 23.95 15.26 37.44
CA GLY A 84 22.99 14.18 37.16
C GLY A 84 23.30 12.94 37.99
N ILE A 85 22.25 12.35 38.58
CA ILE A 85 22.36 11.19 39.47
C ILE A 85 21.58 10.03 38.86
N ARG A 86 22.18 8.84 38.80
CA ARG A 86 21.50 7.62 38.34
C ARG A 86 21.56 6.55 39.41
N VAL A 87 20.39 6.08 39.81
CA VAL A 87 20.24 5.11 40.89
C VAL A 87 19.74 3.78 40.33
N PHE A 88 20.52 2.71 40.55
CA PHE A 88 20.09 1.34 40.33
C PHE A 88 19.58 0.77 41.65
N ASN A 89 18.26 0.65 41.80
CA ASN A 89 17.59 0.09 42.97
C ASN A 89 16.34 -0.70 42.53
N GLU A 90 15.59 -1.26 43.48
CA GLU A 90 14.35 -1.99 43.20
C GLU A 90 13.30 -1.12 42.45
N ASP A 91 13.28 0.20 42.71
CA ASP A 91 12.33 1.11 42.06
C ASP A 91 12.70 1.36 40.60
N PHE A 92 13.99 1.41 40.25
CA PHE A 92 14.45 1.40 38.87
C PHE A 92 13.99 0.13 38.17
N ILE A 93 14.16 -1.04 38.81
CA ILE A 93 13.74 -2.32 38.24
C ILE A 93 12.23 -2.32 37.97
N LYS A 94 11.40 -1.92 38.94
CA LYS A 94 9.93 -1.88 38.80
C LYS A 94 9.45 -0.91 37.73
N ARG A 95 10.11 0.25 37.58
CA ARG A 95 9.75 1.27 36.59
C ARG A 95 10.12 0.87 35.15
N ASN A 96 11.20 0.11 34.98
CA ASN A 96 11.79 -0.13 33.66
C ASN A 96 11.63 -1.58 33.17
N VAL A 97 11.41 -2.54 34.08
CA VAL A 97 11.31 -3.97 33.75
C VAL A 97 10.08 -4.58 34.41
N ASN A 98 9.10 -4.96 33.60
CA ASN A 98 7.88 -5.58 34.09
C ASN A 98 8.05 -7.10 34.21
N PHE A 99 8.45 -7.55 35.40
CA PHE A 99 8.54 -8.98 35.72
C PHE A 99 7.22 -9.60 36.19
N GLU A 100 6.19 -8.81 36.51
CA GLU A 100 4.93 -9.28 37.12
C GLU A 100 3.99 -9.98 36.12
N GLN A 101 4.17 -9.78 34.82
CA GLN A 101 3.43 -10.47 33.75
C GLN A 101 3.95 -11.88 33.41
N SER A 102 4.99 -12.35 34.11
CA SER A 102 5.73 -13.60 33.82
C SER A 102 4.96 -14.93 33.91
N THR A 103 3.67 -14.89 34.26
CA THR A 103 2.79 -16.08 34.36
C THR A 103 1.93 -16.34 33.12
N SER A 104 1.73 -15.36 32.22
CA SER A 104 0.88 -15.53 31.02
C SER A 104 1.09 -14.54 29.87
N GLN A 105 2.00 -13.57 29.97
CA GLN A 105 2.34 -12.60 28.91
C GLN A 105 3.86 -12.38 28.80
N ASP A 106 4.32 -11.83 27.67
CA ASP A 106 5.73 -11.59 27.36
C ASP A 106 6.36 -10.54 28.30
N ILE A 107 7.46 -10.88 28.97
CA ILE A 107 8.22 -9.94 29.82
C ILE A 107 8.67 -8.74 28.98
N SER A 108 8.20 -7.54 29.34
CA SER A 108 8.55 -6.28 28.68
C SER A 108 9.60 -5.49 29.46
N VAL A 109 10.56 -4.96 28.71
CA VAL A 109 11.51 -3.95 29.17
C VAL A 109 11.23 -2.69 28.36
N THR A 110 10.69 -1.67 29.03
CA THR A 110 10.34 -0.40 28.41
C THR A 110 11.55 0.53 28.42
N PHE A 111 11.85 1.15 27.28
CA PHE A 111 12.72 2.33 27.27
C PHE A 111 12.12 3.42 28.16
N GLY A 112 12.99 4.25 28.78
CA GLY A 112 12.60 5.30 29.73
C GLY A 112 11.50 6.23 29.21
N GLU A 113 10.95 7.06 30.11
CA GLU A 113 9.73 7.87 29.94
C GLU A 113 9.45 8.44 28.53
N LYS A 114 10.49 8.86 27.80
CA LYS A 114 10.39 9.35 26.41
C LYS A 114 9.85 8.33 25.41
N ALA A 115 10.26 7.06 25.49
CA ALA A 115 9.79 6.03 24.56
C ALA A 115 8.37 5.59 24.86
N ILE A 116 7.97 5.58 26.15
CA ILE A 116 6.58 5.37 26.58
C ILE A 116 5.71 6.51 26.03
N ALA A 117 6.12 7.76 26.21
CA ALA A 117 5.41 8.91 25.65
C ALA A 117 5.27 8.80 24.13
N LEU A 118 6.33 8.40 23.42
CA LEU A 118 6.32 8.25 21.98
C LEU A 118 5.45 7.09 21.49
N ALA A 119 5.40 5.98 22.23
CA ALA A 119 4.49 4.86 21.96
C ALA A 119 3.01 5.26 22.18
N MET A 120 2.73 5.98 23.27
CA MET A 120 1.39 6.54 23.52
C MET A 120 0.96 7.53 22.43
N GLU A 121 1.87 8.39 21.96
CA GLU A 121 1.60 9.27 20.81
C GLU A 121 1.31 8.46 19.54
N ILE A 122 2.08 7.39 19.26
CA ILE A 122 1.83 6.51 18.09
C ILE A 122 0.44 5.87 18.19
N GLU A 123 0.05 5.38 19.36
CA GLU A 123 -1.28 4.79 19.58
C GLU A 123 -2.39 5.82 19.34
N GLN A 124 -2.28 7.01 19.93
CA GLN A 124 -3.23 8.11 19.71
C GLN A 124 -3.35 8.50 18.23
N TYR A 125 -2.22 8.67 17.52
CA TYR A 125 -2.26 9.00 16.09
C TYR A 125 -2.79 7.84 15.23
N THR A 126 -2.64 6.59 15.67
CA THR A 126 -3.20 5.42 14.99
C THR A 126 -4.72 5.40 15.11
N GLU A 127 -5.28 5.68 16.30
CA GLU A 127 -6.74 5.80 16.48
C GLU A 127 -7.33 6.89 15.58
N VAL A 128 -6.70 8.08 15.56
CA VAL A 128 -7.14 9.19 14.70
C VAL A 128 -7.06 8.81 13.21
N TYR A 129 -6.00 8.09 12.81
CA TYR A 129 -5.85 7.60 11.44
C TYR A 129 -6.97 6.63 11.05
N ASP A 130 -7.29 5.67 11.92
CA ASP A 130 -8.33 4.67 11.66
C ASP A 130 -9.73 5.30 11.58
N GLU A 131 -10.06 6.23 12.47
CA GLU A 131 -11.33 6.99 12.38
C GLU A 131 -11.45 7.77 11.07
N LEU A 132 -10.36 8.42 10.65
CA LEU A 132 -10.34 9.20 9.43
C LEU A 132 -10.43 8.31 8.18
N LYS A 133 -9.83 7.13 8.24
CA LYS A 133 -9.89 6.12 7.19
C LYS A 133 -11.29 5.54 7.05
N GLU A 134 -11.97 5.25 8.16
CA GLU A 134 -13.37 4.80 8.12
C GLU A 134 -14.29 5.86 7.48
N LYS A 135 -14.08 7.15 7.79
CA LYS A 135 -14.79 8.27 7.15
C LYS A 135 -14.49 8.34 5.64
N TYR A 136 -13.23 8.14 5.24
CA TYR A 136 -12.82 8.10 3.84
C TYR A 136 -13.52 6.97 3.08
N ASP A 137 -13.51 5.76 3.64
CA ASP A 137 -14.07 4.56 3.02
C ASP A 137 -15.59 4.70 2.83
N LYS A 138 -16.32 5.17 3.86
CA LYS A 138 -17.78 5.44 3.75
C LYS A 138 -18.11 6.46 2.65
N LEU A 139 -17.30 7.50 2.51
CA LEU A 139 -17.50 8.54 1.50
C LEU A 139 -17.17 8.03 0.08
N GLN A 140 -16.17 7.15 -0.04
CA GLN A 140 -15.82 6.49 -1.29
C GLN A 140 -16.94 5.52 -1.72
N GLU A 141 -17.51 4.75 -0.79
CA GLU A 141 -18.67 3.89 -1.05
C GLU A 141 -19.89 4.70 -1.52
N GLU A 142 -20.16 5.85 -0.89
CA GLU A 142 -21.25 6.75 -1.30
C GLU A 142 -21.04 7.25 -2.74
N LYS A 143 -19.83 7.71 -3.08
CA LYS A 143 -19.47 8.14 -4.44
C LYS A 143 -19.69 7.03 -5.45
N ASP A 144 -19.21 5.83 -5.15
CA ASP A 144 -19.28 4.69 -6.07
C ASP A 144 -20.73 4.20 -6.24
N ARG A 145 -21.55 4.23 -5.18
CA ARG A 145 -22.99 3.96 -5.24
C ARG A 145 -23.70 4.96 -6.16
N THR A 146 -23.48 6.26 -5.96
CA THR A 146 -24.07 7.30 -6.81
C THR A 146 -23.62 7.18 -8.27
N GLY A 147 -22.34 6.85 -8.50
CA GLY A 147 -21.81 6.58 -9.85
C GLY A 147 -22.51 5.41 -10.54
N LYS A 148 -22.81 4.32 -9.81
CA LYS A 148 -23.59 3.18 -10.31
C LYS A 148 -25.03 3.58 -10.65
N GLU A 149 -25.70 4.30 -9.77
CA GLU A 149 -27.08 4.80 -9.98
C GLU A 149 -27.17 5.72 -11.21
N LEU A 150 -26.21 6.62 -11.40
CA LEU A 150 -26.14 7.48 -12.59
C LEU A 150 -25.93 6.65 -13.87
N SER A 151 -25.07 5.64 -13.82
CA SER A 151 -24.84 4.73 -14.96
C SER A 151 -26.08 3.90 -15.31
N GLU A 152 -26.82 3.47 -14.30
CA GLU A 152 -28.08 2.75 -14.46
C GLU A 152 -29.18 3.65 -15.05
N LEU A 153 -29.28 4.90 -14.59
CA LEU A 153 -30.19 5.90 -15.14
C LEU A 153 -29.97 6.10 -16.65
N PHE A 154 -28.73 6.31 -17.10
CA PHE A 154 -28.41 6.41 -18.52
C PHE A 154 -28.71 5.12 -19.30
N SER A 155 -28.55 3.95 -18.67
CA SER A 155 -28.85 2.66 -19.30
C SER A 155 -30.35 2.46 -19.50
N GLN A 156 -31.18 2.87 -18.52
CA GLN A 156 -32.63 2.85 -18.62
C GLN A 156 -33.11 3.84 -19.68
N THR A 157 -32.62 5.08 -19.67
CA THR A 157 -32.98 6.09 -20.67
C THR A 157 -32.57 5.69 -22.08
N ALA A 158 -31.40 5.04 -22.26
CA ALA A 158 -31.01 4.51 -23.57
C ALA A 158 -32.00 3.46 -24.11
N LYS A 159 -32.53 2.59 -23.25
CA LYS A 159 -33.58 1.64 -23.62
C LYS A 159 -34.87 2.36 -24.02
N THR A 160 -35.29 3.36 -23.24
CA THR A 160 -36.49 4.17 -23.54
C THR A 160 -36.35 4.90 -24.88
N ILE A 161 -35.19 5.49 -25.17
CA ILE A 161 -34.89 6.13 -26.46
C ILE A 161 -34.92 5.12 -27.61
N GLY A 162 -34.37 3.93 -27.41
CA GLY A 162 -34.44 2.84 -28.39
C GLY A 162 -35.89 2.49 -28.73
N ILE A 163 -36.73 2.33 -27.71
CA ILE A 163 -38.18 2.10 -27.88
C ILE A 163 -38.84 3.32 -28.54
N ALA A 164 -38.43 4.54 -28.18
CA ALA A 164 -38.90 5.82 -28.74
C ALA A 164 -38.72 5.89 -30.26
N ILE A 165 -37.53 5.52 -30.72
CA ILE A 165 -37.12 5.72 -32.11
C ILE A 165 -37.44 4.52 -33.00
N GLU A 166 -37.25 3.29 -32.50
CA GLU A 166 -37.35 2.07 -33.32
C GLU A 166 -38.64 1.28 -33.07
N GLY A 167 -39.45 1.68 -32.08
CA GLY A 167 -40.68 0.97 -31.71
C GLY A 167 -40.44 -0.34 -30.95
N ALA A 168 -39.18 -0.71 -30.72
CA ALA A 168 -38.76 -1.89 -29.97
C ALA A 168 -37.44 -1.60 -29.22
N PRO A 169 -37.09 -2.40 -28.20
CA PRO A 169 -35.81 -2.26 -27.51
C PRO A 169 -34.65 -2.49 -28.50
N SER A 170 -33.92 -1.42 -28.82
CA SER A 170 -32.78 -1.48 -29.74
C SER A 170 -31.47 -1.68 -28.99
N ARG A 171 -30.56 -2.46 -29.57
CA ARG A 171 -29.15 -2.54 -29.12
C ARG A 171 -28.25 -1.48 -29.76
N LYS A 172 -28.77 -0.70 -30.73
CA LYS A 172 -27.97 0.28 -31.49
C LYS A 172 -27.69 1.56 -30.69
N TYR A 173 -28.61 1.92 -29.79
CA TYR A 173 -28.48 3.09 -28.91
C TYR A 173 -28.06 2.65 -27.51
N THR A 174 -26.83 3.02 -27.11
CA THR A 174 -26.15 2.52 -25.92
C THR A 174 -26.10 3.58 -24.82
N ARG A 175 -25.81 3.14 -23.58
CA ARG A 175 -25.53 4.03 -22.45
C ARG A 175 -24.48 5.09 -22.77
N THR A 176 -23.41 4.72 -23.47
CA THR A 176 -22.31 5.65 -23.83
C THR A 176 -22.78 6.76 -24.75
N GLN A 177 -23.64 6.43 -25.73
CA GLN A 177 -24.24 7.42 -26.62
C GLN A 177 -25.24 8.31 -25.88
N ALA A 178 -26.06 7.74 -24.99
CA ALA A 178 -26.98 8.52 -24.16
C ALA A 178 -26.25 9.56 -23.30
N LYS A 179 -25.10 9.19 -22.73
CA LYS A 179 -24.25 10.12 -21.97
C LYS A 179 -23.65 11.22 -22.86
N ALA A 180 -23.05 10.86 -23.99
CA ALA A 180 -22.46 11.83 -24.92
C ALA A 180 -23.51 12.79 -25.50
N ASP A 181 -24.69 12.28 -25.83
CA ASP A 181 -25.80 13.10 -26.33
C ASP A 181 -26.39 14.01 -25.24
N PHE A 182 -26.37 13.58 -23.97
CA PHE A 182 -26.76 14.43 -22.85
C PHE A 182 -25.77 15.59 -22.64
N GLU A 183 -24.46 15.33 -22.76
CA GLU A 183 -23.42 16.37 -22.68
C GLU A 183 -23.53 17.42 -23.80
N LEU A 184 -24.05 17.02 -24.97
CA LEU A 184 -24.31 17.89 -26.11
C LEU A 184 -25.71 18.55 -26.09
N LEU A 185 -26.55 18.25 -25.09
CA LEU A 185 -27.93 18.72 -25.04
C LEU A 185 -27.97 20.24 -24.78
N VAL A 186 -28.40 21.00 -25.77
CA VAL A 186 -28.57 22.45 -25.66
C VAL A 186 -30.03 22.78 -25.34
N GLY A 187 -30.30 23.07 -24.07
CA GLY A 187 -31.64 23.38 -23.56
C GLY A 187 -32.42 22.12 -23.16
N LYS A 188 -33.06 22.17 -21.99
CA LYS A 188 -33.81 21.04 -21.42
C LYS A 188 -35.30 21.20 -21.73
N ARG A 189 -35.68 20.86 -22.97
CA ARG A 189 -37.08 20.98 -23.41
C ARG A 189 -37.75 19.61 -23.42
N VAL A 190 -38.78 19.47 -22.58
CA VAL A 190 -39.70 18.35 -22.62
C VAL A 190 -40.82 18.69 -23.62
N LEU A 191 -40.93 17.90 -24.69
CA LEU A 191 -42.03 17.97 -25.66
C LEU A 191 -43.40 17.78 -25.01
N LEU A 192 -44.42 18.46 -25.53
CA LEU A 192 -45.83 18.21 -25.17
C LEU A 192 -46.31 16.86 -25.73
N PRO A 193 -47.33 16.21 -25.14
CA PRO A 193 -47.83 14.90 -25.61
C PRO A 193 -48.25 14.89 -27.08
N ALA A 194 -48.86 15.97 -27.57
CA ALA A 194 -49.25 16.10 -28.97
C ALA A 194 -48.04 16.14 -29.92
N GLU A 195 -46.98 16.87 -29.55
CA GLU A 195 -45.74 16.97 -30.33
C GLU A 195 -44.99 15.62 -30.34
N TYR A 196 -44.90 14.96 -29.17
CA TYR A 196 -44.28 13.64 -29.03
C TYR A 196 -44.95 12.60 -29.95
N ASN A 197 -46.28 12.55 -29.92
CA ASN A 197 -47.06 11.63 -30.75
C ASN A 197 -46.90 11.93 -32.25
N ALA A 198 -46.83 13.21 -32.65
CA ALA A 198 -46.59 13.59 -34.04
C ALA A 198 -45.22 13.11 -34.55
N TYR A 199 -44.17 13.23 -33.74
CA TYR A 199 -42.85 12.70 -34.10
C TYR A 199 -42.82 11.16 -34.13
N ARG A 200 -43.49 10.48 -33.19
CA ARG A 200 -43.68 9.02 -33.21
C ARG A 200 -44.39 8.56 -34.49
N GLN A 201 -45.43 9.26 -34.89
CA GLN A 201 -46.18 8.95 -36.11
C GLN A 201 -45.34 9.20 -37.38
N THR A 202 -44.48 10.20 -37.38
CA THR A 202 -43.53 10.45 -38.48
C THR A 202 -42.54 9.29 -38.66
N LEU A 203 -42.12 8.64 -37.56
CA LEU A 203 -41.22 7.47 -37.61
C LEU A 203 -41.91 6.18 -38.03
N SER A 204 -43.22 6.02 -37.79
CA SER A 204 -43.97 4.82 -38.17
C SER A 204 -44.36 4.79 -39.65
N GLN A 205 -44.43 5.94 -40.30
CA GLN A 205 -44.64 6.04 -41.74
C GLN A 205 -43.44 5.44 -42.50
N LYS A 206 -43.70 4.73 -43.61
CA LYS A 206 -42.67 4.15 -44.49
C LYS A 206 -42.63 4.91 -45.82
N PRO A 207 -41.45 5.33 -46.32
CA PRO A 207 -41.36 5.97 -47.62
C PRO A 207 -41.62 4.93 -48.73
N LEU A 208 -42.31 5.35 -49.79
CA LEU A 208 -42.42 4.55 -51.00
C LEU A 208 -41.13 4.69 -51.82
N LYS A 209 -40.77 3.66 -52.59
CA LYS A 209 -39.55 3.65 -53.42
C LYS A 209 -39.62 4.72 -54.51
N ARG A 210 -38.45 5.25 -54.89
CA ARG A 210 -38.34 6.13 -56.07
C ARG A 210 -38.74 5.40 -57.34
N LEU A 211 -39.29 6.15 -58.28
CA LEU A 211 -39.68 5.66 -59.60
C LEU A 211 -38.84 6.31 -60.70
N GLU A 212 -38.57 5.53 -61.75
CA GLU A 212 -37.85 5.97 -62.94
C GLU A 212 -38.76 6.76 -63.88
N LYS A 213 -38.17 7.70 -64.62
CA LYS A 213 -38.86 8.54 -65.60
C LYS A 213 -38.95 7.83 -66.96
N LEU A 214 -40.01 8.10 -67.70
CA LEU A 214 -40.13 7.68 -69.10
C LEU A 214 -39.43 8.69 -70.01
N ASP A 215 -38.41 8.27 -70.75
CA ASP A 215 -37.74 9.10 -71.77
C ASP A 215 -37.83 8.41 -73.15
N LEU A 216 -38.52 9.07 -74.08
CA LEU A 216 -38.73 8.60 -75.45
C LEU A 216 -38.07 9.50 -76.49
N SER A 217 -37.24 10.44 -76.06
CA SER A 217 -36.67 11.47 -76.94
C SER A 217 -35.81 10.87 -78.05
N ARG A 218 -35.00 9.85 -77.74
CA ARG A 218 -34.16 9.14 -78.72
C ARG A 218 -34.98 8.41 -79.78
N MET A 219 -36.00 7.67 -79.34
CA MET A 219 -36.92 6.96 -80.23
C MET A 219 -37.70 7.93 -81.12
N GLY A 220 -38.17 9.05 -80.58
CA GLY A 220 -38.87 10.08 -81.34
C GLY A 220 -38.02 10.69 -82.46
N VAL A 221 -36.75 11.01 -82.18
CA VAL A 221 -35.81 11.51 -83.21
C VAL A 221 -35.58 10.46 -84.30
N TYR A 222 -35.40 9.19 -83.91
CA TYR A 222 -35.20 8.09 -84.85
C TYR A 222 -36.42 7.84 -85.73
N LEU A 223 -37.64 7.87 -85.16
CA LEU A 223 -38.89 7.73 -85.90
C LEU A 223 -39.05 8.83 -86.94
N ASN A 224 -38.85 10.10 -86.56
CA ASN A 224 -38.96 11.23 -87.49
C ASN A 224 -37.99 11.07 -88.68
N GLY A 225 -36.74 10.70 -88.42
CA GLY A 225 -35.76 10.47 -89.49
C GLY A 225 -36.09 9.29 -90.42
N ILE A 226 -36.87 8.30 -89.97
CA ILE A 226 -37.38 7.24 -90.85
C ILE A 226 -38.59 7.73 -91.65
N VAL A 227 -39.50 8.47 -91.02
CA VAL A 227 -40.70 9.01 -91.64
C VAL A 227 -40.35 10.02 -92.74
N ASP A 228 -39.39 10.91 -92.51
CA ASP A 228 -38.93 11.89 -93.52
C ASP A 228 -38.38 11.17 -94.76
N ARG A 229 -37.48 10.20 -94.56
CA ARG A 229 -36.92 9.38 -95.64
C ARG A 229 -38.00 8.60 -96.39
N ALA A 230 -38.96 8.02 -95.67
CA ALA A 230 -40.06 7.28 -96.26
C ALA A 230 -40.98 8.19 -97.09
N SER A 231 -41.24 9.42 -96.63
CA SER A 231 -42.03 10.43 -97.35
C SER A 231 -41.38 10.80 -98.69
N ASP A 232 -40.06 10.99 -98.71
CA ASP A 232 -39.30 11.25 -99.94
C ASP A 232 -39.42 10.08 -100.93
N LEU A 233 -39.31 8.84 -100.46
CA LEU A 233 -39.43 7.62 -101.29
C LEU A 233 -40.84 7.44 -101.87
N LEU A 234 -41.89 7.85 -101.16
CA LEU A 234 -43.27 7.79 -101.67
C LEU A 234 -43.48 8.70 -102.89
N CYS A 235 -42.77 9.83 -102.96
CA CYS A 235 -42.85 10.81 -104.04
C CYS A 235 -42.09 10.43 -105.33
N GLN A 236 -41.16 9.47 -105.28
CA GLN A 236 -40.39 9.06 -106.45
C GLN A 236 -41.24 8.23 -107.43
N SER A 237 -41.19 8.47 -108.74
CA SER A 237 -41.87 7.62 -109.74
C SER A 237 -40.87 7.07 -110.77
N VAL A 238 -40.84 5.75 -110.94
CA VAL A 238 -39.99 5.07 -111.92
C VAL A 238 -40.85 4.64 -113.10
N ARG A 239 -40.58 5.17 -114.30
CA ARG A 239 -41.27 4.73 -115.54
C ARG A 239 -40.59 3.50 -116.10
N HIS A 240 -41.40 2.52 -116.48
CA HIS A 240 -40.90 1.29 -117.06
C HIS A 240 -41.92 0.76 -118.08
N VAL A 241 -41.46 0.11 -119.16
CA VAL A 241 -42.36 -0.42 -120.21
C VAL A 241 -42.64 -1.90 -119.90
N PRO A 242 -43.83 -2.24 -119.39
CA PRO A 242 -44.11 -3.61 -118.96
C PRO A 242 -44.33 -4.55 -120.16
N ILE A 243 -43.82 -5.78 -120.06
CA ILE A 243 -44.26 -6.90 -120.89
C ILE A 243 -45.41 -7.57 -120.12
N ASN A 244 -46.65 -7.41 -120.60
CA ASN A 244 -47.87 -7.80 -119.88
C ASN A 244 -47.93 -9.27 -119.46
N GLU A 245 -47.34 -10.18 -120.23
CA GLU A 245 -47.29 -11.61 -119.90
C GLU A 245 -46.42 -11.88 -118.67
N LEU A 246 -45.35 -11.10 -118.48
CA LEU A 246 -44.46 -11.23 -117.32
C LEU A 246 -45.05 -10.52 -116.09
N THR A 247 -45.77 -9.42 -116.25
CA THR A 247 -46.41 -8.74 -115.11
C THR A 247 -47.57 -9.53 -114.51
N GLN A 248 -48.23 -10.39 -115.29
CA GLN A 248 -49.37 -11.20 -114.83
C GLN A 248 -48.97 -12.58 -114.28
N ASN A 249 -47.73 -13.03 -114.52
CA ASN A 249 -47.27 -14.35 -114.10
C ASN A 249 -45.90 -14.28 -113.42
N THR A 250 -45.91 -14.25 -112.08
CA THR A 250 -44.71 -14.13 -111.25
C THR A 250 -43.70 -15.26 -111.47
N ALA A 251 -44.17 -16.49 -111.65
CA ALA A 251 -43.29 -17.64 -111.88
C ALA A 251 -42.59 -17.54 -113.26
N LEU A 252 -43.33 -17.08 -114.27
CA LEU A 252 -42.80 -16.82 -115.61
C LEU A 252 -41.81 -15.65 -115.61
N ALA A 253 -42.12 -14.55 -114.92
CA ALA A 253 -41.24 -13.40 -114.79
C ALA A 253 -39.88 -13.77 -114.17
N LEU A 254 -39.89 -14.53 -113.07
CA LEU A 254 -38.67 -15.01 -112.41
C LEU A 254 -37.83 -15.93 -113.30
N TRP A 255 -38.50 -16.81 -114.06
CA TRP A 255 -37.82 -17.68 -115.02
C TRP A 255 -37.17 -16.88 -116.15
N VAL A 256 -37.90 -15.91 -116.73
CA VAL A 256 -37.40 -15.05 -117.80
C VAL A 256 -36.27 -14.13 -117.30
N GLU A 257 -36.35 -13.61 -116.08
CA GLU A 257 -35.29 -12.81 -115.46
C GLU A 257 -34.00 -13.61 -115.29
N LYS A 258 -34.10 -14.84 -114.75
CA LYS A 258 -32.94 -15.75 -114.64
C LYS A 258 -32.39 -16.12 -116.02
N GLY A 259 -33.26 -16.41 -116.98
CA GLY A 259 -32.88 -16.70 -118.36
C GLY A 259 -32.14 -15.54 -119.02
N LEU A 260 -32.58 -14.30 -118.76
CA LEU A 260 -31.94 -13.07 -119.26
C LEU A 260 -30.52 -12.92 -118.69
N GLN A 261 -30.35 -13.08 -117.38
CA GLN A 261 -29.03 -13.03 -116.73
C GLN A 261 -28.08 -14.10 -117.26
N LEU A 262 -28.57 -15.32 -117.47
CA LEU A 262 -27.77 -16.42 -118.04
C LEU A 262 -27.34 -16.13 -119.49
N HIS A 263 -28.22 -15.56 -120.31
CA HIS A 263 -27.89 -15.16 -121.67
C HIS A 263 -26.85 -14.03 -121.74
N GLU A 264 -26.91 -13.04 -120.84
CA GLU A 264 -25.88 -12.01 -120.73
C GLU A 264 -24.53 -12.59 -120.30
N THR A 265 -24.55 -13.54 -119.35
CA THR A 265 -23.34 -14.18 -118.82
C THR A 265 -22.67 -15.07 -119.87
N LEU A 266 -23.45 -15.90 -120.57
CA LEU A 266 -22.95 -16.83 -121.59
C LEU A 266 -22.68 -16.18 -122.96
N ARG A 267 -23.06 -14.90 -123.14
CA ARG A 267 -22.95 -14.14 -124.40
C ARG A 267 -23.55 -14.87 -125.62
N SER A 268 -24.58 -15.69 -125.40
CA SER A 268 -25.25 -16.43 -126.48
C SER A 268 -26.25 -15.54 -127.20
N ARG A 269 -26.23 -15.56 -128.54
CA ARG A 269 -27.27 -14.93 -129.39
C ARG A 269 -28.44 -15.88 -129.71
N ASN A 270 -28.29 -17.16 -129.37
CA ASN A 270 -29.30 -18.19 -129.57
C ASN A 270 -29.93 -18.58 -128.24
N CYS A 271 -31.23 -18.87 -128.28
CA CYS A 271 -31.99 -19.35 -127.14
C CYS A 271 -31.44 -20.70 -126.68
N ALA A 272 -31.10 -20.84 -125.39
CA ALA A 272 -30.55 -22.09 -124.85
C ALA A 272 -31.59 -23.23 -124.78
N PHE A 273 -32.88 -22.92 -124.98
CA PHE A 273 -33.96 -23.91 -124.92
C PHE A 273 -34.29 -24.50 -126.30
N CYS A 274 -34.38 -23.66 -127.33
CA CYS A 274 -34.81 -24.08 -128.67
C CYS A 274 -33.77 -23.82 -129.77
N GLU A 275 -32.58 -23.34 -129.41
CA GLU A 275 -31.44 -23.04 -130.29
C GLU A 275 -31.66 -22.00 -131.41
N ASN A 276 -32.87 -21.43 -131.50
CA ASN A 276 -33.17 -20.35 -132.44
C ASN A 276 -32.54 -19.01 -132.01
N PRO A 277 -32.15 -18.13 -132.96
CA PRO A 277 -31.65 -16.80 -132.65
C PRO A 277 -32.72 -15.94 -131.99
N ILE A 278 -32.36 -15.25 -130.90
CA ILE A 278 -33.24 -14.29 -130.23
C ILE A 278 -33.05 -12.91 -130.88
N SER A 279 -34.15 -12.26 -131.26
CA SER A 279 -34.07 -10.94 -131.88
C SER A 279 -33.61 -9.86 -130.89
N ASP A 280 -32.82 -8.89 -131.40
CA ASP A 280 -32.36 -7.74 -130.61
C ASP A 280 -33.52 -6.88 -130.08
N THR A 281 -34.66 -6.90 -130.76
CA THR A 281 -35.90 -6.26 -130.30
C THR A 281 -36.49 -6.95 -129.07
N ARG A 282 -36.53 -8.29 -129.04
CA ARG A 282 -37.00 -9.04 -127.86
C ARG A 282 -36.03 -8.89 -126.69
N MET A 283 -34.71 -8.93 -126.95
CA MET A 283 -33.70 -8.74 -125.91
C MET A 283 -33.78 -7.34 -125.28
N ARG A 284 -33.94 -6.28 -126.09
CA ARG A 284 -34.16 -4.92 -125.58
C ARG A 284 -35.46 -4.80 -124.79
N ALA A 285 -36.55 -5.42 -125.25
CA ALA A 285 -37.81 -5.42 -124.51
C ALA A 285 -37.68 -6.08 -123.13
N LEU A 286 -36.93 -7.19 -123.05
CA LEU A 286 -36.65 -7.88 -121.77
C LEU A 286 -35.75 -7.04 -120.84
N LYS A 287 -34.70 -6.40 -121.35
CA LYS A 287 -33.85 -5.51 -120.53
C LYS A 287 -34.59 -4.27 -120.05
N ASN A 288 -35.40 -3.66 -120.91
CA ASN A 288 -36.31 -2.58 -120.54
C ASN A 288 -37.44 -3.05 -119.61
N HIS A 289 -37.61 -4.36 -119.42
CA HIS A 289 -38.51 -4.97 -118.44
C HIS A 289 -37.85 -5.23 -117.05
N PHE A 290 -36.55 -4.97 -116.86
CA PHE A 290 -35.89 -5.18 -115.56
C PHE A 290 -34.93 -4.03 -115.20
N ASN A 291 -35.42 -2.77 -115.10
CA ASN A 291 -34.60 -1.57 -114.80
C ASN A 291 -34.02 -1.54 -113.36
N GLU A 292 -32.76 -1.13 -113.20
CA GLU A 292 -32.00 -1.04 -111.92
C GLU A 292 -32.55 -0.01 -110.92
N ASP A 293 -33.24 1.04 -111.39
CA ASP A 293 -33.83 2.06 -110.52
C ASP A 293 -34.97 1.51 -109.64
N ASP A 294 -35.72 0.52 -110.13
CA ASP A 294 -36.79 -0.16 -109.38
C ASP A 294 -36.24 -0.97 -108.20
N LYS A 295 -35.08 -1.63 -108.38
CA LYS A 295 -34.42 -2.40 -107.32
C LYS A 295 -33.96 -1.50 -106.18
N ARG A 296 -33.37 -0.34 -106.50
CA ARG A 296 -32.89 0.63 -105.50
C ARG A 296 -34.04 1.22 -104.68
N LEU A 297 -35.16 1.54 -105.31
CA LEU A 297 -36.36 2.04 -104.62
C LEU A 297 -36.92 0.98 -103.66
N LYS A 298 -37.03 -0.28 -104.10
CA LYS A 298 -37.55 -1.38 -103.26
C LYS A 298 -36.65 -1.66 -102.04
N ALA A 299 -35.33 -1.62 -102.20
CA ALA A 299 -34.39 -1.82 -101.09
C ALA A 299 -34.51 -0.69 -100.04
N SER A 300 -34.59 0.57 -100.50
CA SER A 300 -34.74 1.72 -99.60
C SER A 300 -36.08 1.71 -98.84
N LEU A 301 -37.16 1.26 -99.48
CA LEU A 301 -38.46 1.05 -98.83
C LEU A 301 -38.41 -0.04 -97.75
N ASP A 302 -37.66 -1.13 -97.98
CA ASP A 302 -37.49 -2.21 -97.00
C ASP A 302 -36.73 -1.75 -95.74
N GLU A 303 -35.71 -0.90 -95.89
CA GLU A 303 -35.01 -0.30 -94.75
C GLU A 303 -35.95 0.55 -93.89
N CYS A 304 -36.76 1.42 -94.51
CA CYS A 304 -37.76 2.23 -93.82
C CYS A 304 -38.81 1.35 -93.10
N ILE A 305 -39.32 0.32 -93.76
CA ILE A 305 -40.31 -0.62 -93.16
C ILE A 305 -39.72 -1.33 -91.95
N ASN A 306 -38.47 -1.79 -92.02
CA ASN A 306 -37.80 -2.45 -90.90
C ASN A 306 -37.53 -1.49 -89.74
N GLY A 307 -37.11 -0.25 -90.04
CA GLY A 307 -36.96 0.80 -89.03
C GLY A 307 -38.26 1.08 -88.26
N LEU A 308 -39.37 1.21 -89.00
CA LEU A 308 -40.71 1.42 -88.42
C LEU A 308 -41.17 0.25 -87.55
N ARG A 309 -40.89 -1.00 -87.98
CA ARG A 309 -41.18 -2.21 -87.17
C ARG A 309 -40.39 -2.22 -85.87
N SER A 310 -39.12 -1.80 -85.89
CA SER A 310 -38.30 -1.68 -84.68
C SER A 310 -38.87 -0.64 -83.71
N CYS A 311 -39.24 0.56 -84.18
CA CYS A 311 -39.90 1.58 -83.36
C CYS A 311 -41.18 1.03 -82.72
N ARG A 312 -42.02 0.32 -83.48
CA ARG A 312 -43.25 -0.30 -82.96
C ARG A 312 -42.98 -1.32 -81.85
N ASN A 313 -41.95 -2.15 -82.01
CA ASN A 313 -41.58 -3.13 -80.98
C ASN A 313 -41.09 -2.44 -79.70
N GLU A 314 -40.33 -1.36 -79.83
CA GLU A 314 -39.91 -0.53 -78.70
C GLU A 314 -41.13 0.08 -77.98
N LEU A 315 -42.14 0.58 -78.72
CA LEU A 315 -43.38 1.09 -78.13
C LEU A 315 -44.14 0.04 -77.30
N HIS A 316 -44.12 -1.23 -77.71
CA HIS A 316 -44.74 -2.32 -76.97
C HIS A 316 -44.02 -2.69 -75.67
N SER A 317 -42.74 -2.32 -75.53
CA SER A 317 -41.96 -2.58 -74.32
C SER A 317 -42.17 -1.52 -73.22
N ILE A 318 -42.79 -0.39 -73.56
CA ILE A 318 -43.05 0.70 -72.61
C ILE A 318 -44.15 0.27 -71.64
N SER A 319 -43.83 0.26 -70.35
CA SER A 319 -44.77 -0.08 -69.27
C SER A 319 -44.72 0.97 -68.16
N CYS A 320 -45.89 1.34 -67.65
CA CYS A 320 -46.01 2.26 -66.52
C CYS A 320 -45.93 1.50 -65.19
N ALA A 321 -45.36 2.12 -64.16
CA ALA A 321 -45.33 1.55 -62.81
C ALA A 321 -46.74 1.31 -62.23
N ASP A 322 -46.84 0.36 -61.30
CA ASP A 322 -48.05 0.00 -60.58
C ASP A 322 -48.56 1.17 -59.70
N GLU A 323 -49.88 1.40 -59.69
CA GLU A 323 -50.54 2.47 -58.93
C GLU A 323 -50.35 2.35 -57.41
N MET A 324 -50.12 1.14 -56.90
CA MET A 324 -49.85 0.89 -55.48
C MET A 324 -48.46 1.37 -55.07
N ARG A 325 -47.58 1.70 -56.03
CA ARG A 325 -46.25 2.27 -55.76
C ARG A 325 -46.27 3.79 -55.66
N ILE A 326 -47.42 4.43 -55.86
CA ILE A 326 -47.61 5.88 -55.79
C ILE A 326 -48.35 6.24 -54.50
N TYR A 327 -47.95 7.36 -53.88
CA TYR A 327 -48.65 7.92 -52.72
C TYR A 327 -50.14 8.16 -53.02
N ASP A 328 -51.03 7.84 -52.07
CA ASP A 328 -52.49 7.85 -52.28
C ASP A 328 -53.00 9.18 -52.87
N GLU A 329 -52.47 10.32 -52.40
CA GLU A 329 -52.85 11.66 -52.88
C GLU A 329 -52.43 11.97 -54.33
N LEU A 330 -51.40 11.29 -54.85
CA LEU A 330 -50.90 11.47 -56.22
C LEU A 330 -51.44 10.40 -57.17
N ARG A 331 -52.09 9.35 -56.63
CA ARG A 331 -52.65 8.24 -57.42
C ARG A 331 -53.68 8.70 -58.47
N PRO A 332 -54.61 9.64 -58.16
CA PRO A 332 -55.55 10.13 -59.17
C PRO A 332 -54.85 10.81 -60.36
N ASP A 333 -53.90 11.71 -60.09
CA ASP A 333 -53.11 12.41 -61.11
C ASP A 333 -52.29 11.43 -61.96
N TYR A 334 -51.70 10.42 -61.32
CA TYR A 334 -50.91 9.39 -61.98
C TYR A 334 -51.75 8.51 -62.91
N LEU A 335 -52.92 8.05 -62.45
CA LEU A 335 -53.84 7.24 -63.26
C LEU A 335 -54.36 8.01 -64.47
N ALA A 336 -54.69 9.29 -64.30
CA ALA A 336 -55.08 10.16 -65.40
C ALA A 336 -53.96 10.27 -66.45
N CYS A 337 -52.71 10.48 -66.02
CA CYS A 337 -51.56 10.53 -66.93
C CYS A 337 -51.30 9.19 -67.63
N LYS A 338 -51.37 8.07 -66.91
CA LYS A 338 -51.20 6.71 -67.44
C LYS A 338 -52.21 6.41 -68.55
N ALA A 339 -53.49 6.73 -68.34
CA ALA A 339 -54.53 6.54 -69.35
C ALA A 339 -54.26 7.32 -70.64
N VAL A 340 -53.69 8.54 -70.54
CA VAL A 340 -53.28 9.33 -71.71
C VAL A 340 -52.09 8.68 -72.43
N VAL A 341 -51.08 8.23 -71.70
CA VAL A 341 -49.91 7.53 -72.27
C VAL A 341 -50.35 6.26 -73.00
N ASP A 342 -51.15 5.40 -72.37
CA ASP A 342 -51.67 4.15 -72.96
C ASP A 342 -52.47 4.42 -74.25
N ARG A 343 -53.24 5.52 -74.29
CA ARG A 343 -53.97 5.94 -75.48
C ARG A 343 -53.04 6.39 -76.60
N GLN A 344 -52.03 7.21 -76.29
CA GLN A 344 -51.07 7.71 -77.28
C GLN A 344 -50.19 6.58 -77.84
N LEU A 345 -49.81 5.59 -77.02
CA LEU A 345 -49.10 4.40 -77.47
C LEU A 345 -49.89 3.62 -78.54
N LYS A 346 -51.20 3.44 -78.31
CA LYS A 346 -52.10 2.78 -79.27
C LYS A 346 -52.24 3.57 -80.58
N ILE A 347 -52.41 4.89 -80.48
CA ILE A 347 -52.54 5.79 -81.64
C ILE A 347 -51.27 5.73 -82.50
N LEU A 348 -50.09 5.87 -81.89
CA LEU A 348 -48.82 5.87 -82.60
C LEU A 348 -48.52 4.49 -83.22
N SER A 349 -48.77 3.40 -82.49
CA SER A 349 -48.59 2.04 -83.03
C SER A 349 -49.50 1.78 -84.23
N SER A 350 -50.75 2.26 -84.19
CA SER A 350 -51.67 2.20 -85.34
C SER A 350 -51.15 3.01 -86.52
N ALA A 351 -50.74 4.26 -86.29
CA ALA A 351 -50.20 5.12 -87.34
C ALA A 351 -48.98 4.50 -88.03
N ILE A 352 -48.07 3.88 -87.25
CA ILE A 352 -46.91 3.17 -87.80
C ILE A 352 -47.36 1.99 -88.69
N ASN A 353 -48.37 1.22 -88.29
CA ASN A 353 -48.88 0.10 -89.10
C ASN A 353 -49.54 0.57 -90.39
N ASP A 354 -50.32 1.64 -90.33
CA ASP A 354 -50.95 2.26 -91.50
C ASP A 354 -49.87 2.73 -92.49
N TYR A 355 -48.85 3.40 -91.97
CA TYR A 355 -47.74 3.92 -92.77
C TYR A 355 -46.88 2.81 -93.40
N ILE A 356 -46.60 1.73 -92.67
CA ILE A 356 -45.97 0.51 -93.22
C ILE A 356 -46.82 -0.06 -94.38
N SER A 357 -48.15 -0.05 -94.26
CA SER A 357 -49.03 -0.56 -95.31
C SER A 357 -48.96 0.29 -96.58
N VAL A 358 -48.87 1.62 -96.45
CA VAL A 358 -48.66 2.55 -97.57
C VAL A 358 -47.31 2.29 -98.27
N LEU A 359 -46.24 2.10 -97.51
CA LEU A 359 -44.91 1.78 -98.07
C LEU A 359 -44.90 0.42 -98.81
N ASN A 360 -45.61 -0.59 -98.29
CA ASN A 360 -45.76 -1.86 -98.98
C ASN A 360 -46.57 -1.72 -100.29
N ALA A 361 -47.61 -0.88 -100.31
CA ALA A 361 -48.35 -0.59 -101.53
C ALA A 361 -47.47 0.11 -102.59
N LYS A 362 -46.62 1.06 -102.17
CA LYS A 362 -45.60 1.68 -103.03
C LYS A 362 -44.62 0.65 -103.59
N LYS A 363 -44.16 -0.29 -102.76
CA LYS A 363 -43.25 -1.38 -103.15
C LYS A 363 -43.85 -2.28 -104.24
N GLN A 364 -45.16 -2.53 -104.18
CA GLN A 364 -45.87 -3.35 -105.18
C GLN A 364 -46.13 -2.60 -106.50
N LYS A 365 -46.33 -1.27 -106.44
CA LYS A 365 -46.62 -0.41 -107.61
C LYS A 365 -45.70 0.83 -107.62
N PRO A 366 -44.45 0.68 -108.07
CA PRO A 366 -43.41 1.74 -108.03
C PRO A 366 -43.76 3.00 -108.85
N ASP A 367 -44.61 2.84 -109.85
CA ASP A 367 -45.09 3.87 -110.77
C ASP A 367 -46.15 4.80 -110.15
N ARG A 368 -46.75 4.40 -109.02
CA ARG A 368 -47.79 5.18 -108.32
C ARG A 368 -47.20 5.86 -107.10
N ALA A 369 -47.62 7.10 -106.83
CA ALA A 369 -47.35 7.80 -105.57
C ALA A 369 -48.60 7.67 -104.68
N PRO A 370 -48.66 6.70 -103.74
CA PRO A 370 -49.78 6.60 -102.82
C PRO A 370 -49.72 7.74 -101.80
N ILE A 371 -50.89 8.23 -101.39
CA ILE A 371 -51.02 9.28 -100.39
C ILE A 371 -51.07 8.62 -99.01
N ALA A 372 -50.20 9.05 -98.09
CA ALA A 372 -50.27 8.64 -96.68
C ALA A 372 -51.17 9.60 -95.91
N GLU A 373 -52.37 9.15 -95.52
CA GLU A 373 -53.31 9.97 -94.73
C GLU A 373 -52.88 10.13 -93.26
N ASN A 374 -52.12 9.17 -92.73
CA ASN A 374 -51.69 9.15 -91.33
C ASN A 374 -50.16 9.05 -91.26
N ILE A 375 -49.50 10.16 -90.92
CA ILE A 375 -48.04 10.24 -90.79
C ILE A 375 -47.68 10.02 -89.31
N PRO A 376 -46.89 8.98 -88.96
CA PRO A 376 -46.50 8.72 -87.58
C PRO A 376 -45.72 9.87 -86.96
N SER A 377 -46.09 10.29 -85.75
CA SER A 377 -45.34 11.28 -84.96
C SER A 377 -45.34 10.91 -83.48
N ALA A 378 -44.16 10.94 -82.85
CA ALA A 378 -44.00 10.67 -81.42
C ALA A 378 -44.33 11.87 -80.51
N GLU A 379 -44.61 13.05 -81.06
CA GLU A 379 -44.69 14.29 -80.30
C GLU A 379 -45.78 14.27 -79.21
N THR A 380 -46.97 13.77 -79.53
CA THR A 380 -48.09 13.71 -78.57
C THR A 380 -47.84 12.69 -77.46
N LEU A 381 -47.13 11.59 -77.76
CA LEU A 381 -46.72 10.59 -76.80
C LEU A 381 -45.63 11.13 -75.86
N ILE A 382 -44.60 11.81 -76.40
CA ILE A 382 -43.54 12.44 -75.61
C ILE A 382 -44.15 13.44 -74.62
N ARG A 383 -45.04 14.32 -75.08
CA ARG A 383 -45.75 15.27 -74.21
C ARG A 383 -46.58 14.58 -73.13
N ALA A 384 -47.17 13.42 -73.40
CA ALA A 384 -47.90 12.63 -72.41
C ALA A 384 -46.96 12.02 -71.36
N CYS A 385 -45.81 11.50 -71.78
CA CYS A 385 -44.75 11.00 -70.89
C CYS A 385 -44.20 12.12 -69.99
N ASP A 386 -43.96 13.32 -70.53
CA ASP A 386 -43.49 14.48 -69.76
C ASP A 386 -44.44 14.87 -68.63
N ARG A 387 -45.76 14.87 -68.90
CA ARG A 387 -46.78 15.14 -67.87
C ARG A 387 -46.77 14.08 -66.77
N MET A 388 -46.62 12.81 -67.14
CA MET A 388 -46.51 11.74 -66.14
C MET A 388 -45.22 11.86 -65.32
N ASN A 389 -44.10 12.23 -65.95
CA ASN A 389 -42.83 12.49 -65.28
C ASN A 389 -42.93 13.60 -64.22
N PHE A 390 -43.82 14.58 -64.41
CA PHE A 390 -44.08 15.61 -63.39
C PHE A 390 -44.72 15.03 -62.11
N VAL A 391 -45.64 14.08 -62.26
CA VAL A 391 -46.25 13.36 -61.11
C VAL A 391 -45.21 12.48 -60.43
N ILE A 392 -44.37 11.79 -61.20
CA ILE A 392 -43.23 11.00 -60.69
C ILE A 392 -42.23 11.87 -59.92
N ASP A 393 -41.97 13.10 -60.39
CA ASP A 393 -41.10 14.05 -59.67
C ASP A 393 -41.71 14.49 -58.33
N ARG A 394 -43.02 14.76 -58.28
CA ARG A 394 -43.71 15.08 -57.02
C ARG A 394 -43.64 13.91 -56.03
N HIS A 395 -43.85 12.69 -56.51
CA HIS A 395 -43.67 11.46 -55.72
C HIS A 395 -42.24 11.34 -55.17
N ASN A 396 -41.24 11.43 -56.04
CA ASN A 396 -39.83 11.30 -55.67
C ASN A 396 -39.40 12.39 -54.68
N ARG A 397 -39.85 13.64 -54.84
CA ARG A 397 -39.59 14.73 -53.87
C ARG A 397 -40.18 14.44 -52.50
N LYS A 398 -41.38 13.85 -52.43
CA LYS A 398 -42.00 13.45 -51.16
C LYS A 398 -41.19 12.35 -50.48
N THR A 399 -40.76 11.34 -51.23
CA THR A 399 -39.81 10.31 -50.76
C THR A 399 -38.52 10.94 -50.22
N ASP A 400 -37.92 11.89 -50.95
CA ASP A 400 -36.66 12.54 -50.56
C ASP A 400 -36.82 13.43 -49.30
N SER A 401 -38.01 13.99 -49.05
CA SER A 401 -38.29 14.81 -47.86
C SER A 401 -38.45 13.99 -46.56
N PHE A 402 -38.66 12.68 -46.70
CA PHE A 402 -38.98 11.78 -45.61
C PHE A 402 -37.78 11.54 -44.68
N ASP A 403 -36.58 11.39 -45.24
CA ASP A 403 -35.36 11.17 -44.46
C ASP A 403 -35.03 12.35 -43.54
N LYS A 404 -35.30 13.59 -44.01
CA LYS A 404 -35.12 14.80 -43.20
C LYS A 404 -36.12 14.87 -42.05
N ALA A 405 -37.39 14.59 -42.31
CA ALA A 405 -38.44 14.59 -41.30
C ALA A 405 -38.22 13.50 -40.24
N GLN A 406 -37.81 12.29 -40.66
CA GLN A 406 -37.47 11.20 -39.74
C GLN A 406 -36.22 11.52 -38.91
N SER A 407 -35.19 12.11 -39.51
CA SER A 407 -33.97 12.50 -38.78
C SER A 407 -34.27 13.56 -37.71
N LEU A 408 -35.11 14.54 -38.03
CA LEU A 408 -35.59 15.54 -37.07
C LEU A 408 -36.41 14.90 -35.95
N ALA A 409 -37.36 14.02 -36.28
CA ALA A 409 -38.18 13.31 -35.30
C ALA A 409 -37.33 12.46 -34.33
N LYS A 410 -36.31 11.75 -34.84
CA LYS A 410 -35.34 11.01 -33.99
C LYS A 410 -34.60 11.93 -33.04
N LYS A 411 -34.12 13.08 -33.53
CA LYS A 411 -33.42 14.08 -32.72
C LYS A 411 -34.33 14.61 -31.60
N CYS A 412 -35.55 15.07 -31.93
CA CYS A 412 -36.45 15.66 -30.95
C CYS A 412 -36.93 14.66 -29.88
N LEU A 413 -37.22 13.41 -30.26
CA LEU A 413 -37.58 12.36 -29.29
C LEU A 413 -36.41 12.03 -28.36
N LYS A 414 -35.19 11.95 -28.90
CA LYS A 414 -33.98 11.74 -28.10
C LYS A 414 -33.77 12.86 -27.08
N GLU A 415 -33.85 14.10 -27.53
CA GLU A 415 -33.69 15.29 -26.66
C GLU A 415 -34.77 15.36 -25.57
N HIS A 416 -36.01 14.94 -25.88
CA HIS A 416 -37.09 14.83 -24.89
C HIS A 416 -36.75 13.84 -23.76
N GLU A 417 -36.40 12.60 -24.11
CA GLU A 417 -36.10 11.55 -23.11
C GLU A 417 -34.89 11.91 -22.24
N LEU A 418 -33.88 12.56 -22.84
CA LEU A 418 -32.72 13.08 -22.11
C LEU A 418 -33.09 14.27 -21.21
N SER A 419 -34.00 15.15 -21.65
CA SER A 419 -34.46 16.29 -20.85
C SER A 419 -35.22 15.85 -19.60
N LEU A 420 -35.96 14.73 -19.65
CA LEU A 420 -36.70 14.20 -18.50
C LEU A 420 -35.81 13.77 -17.32
N ILE A 421 -34.56 13.36 -17.60
CA ILE A 421 -33.61 12.93 -16.56
C ILE A 421 -32.66 14.04 -16.11
N ALA A 422 -32.75 15.23 -16.70
CA ALA A 422 -31.70 16.23 -16.61
C ALA A 422 -31.47 16.76 -15.18
N GLU A 423 -32.54 17.01 -14.41
CA GLU A 423 -32.41 17.45 -13.01
C GLU A 423 -31.76 16.37 -12.13
N LYS A 424 -32.12 15.10 -12.35
CA LYS A 424 -31.54 13.97 -11.60
C LYS A 424 -30.06 13.78 -11.93
N VAL A 425 -29.69 13.89 -13.20
CA VAL A 425 -28.30 13.79 -13.65
C VAL A 425 -27.46 14.91 -13.03
N ASP A 426 -27.96 16.15 -13.02
CA ASP A 426 -27.27 17.28 -12.39
C ASP A 426 -27.10 17.10 -10.88
N ALA A 427 -28.13 16.59 -10.20
CA ALA A 427 -28.07 16.28 -8.77
C ALA A 427 -26.99 15.22 -8.47
N TYR A 428 -26.93 14.14 -9.26
CA TYR A 428 -25.90 13.11 -9.10
C TYR A 428 -24.49 13.64 -9.41
N HIS A 429 -24.31 14.44 -10.46
CA HIS A 429 -23.02 15.07 -10.75
C HIS A 429 -22.56 15.99 -9.61
N THR A 430 -23.49 16.74 -9.02
CA THR A 430 -23.21 17.61 -7.87
C THR A 430 -22.77 16.78 -6.67
N LEU A 431 -23.49 15.70 -6.35
CA LEU A 431 -23.16 14.81 -5.23
C LEU A 431 -21.78 14.14 -5.42
N ILE A 432 -21.51 13.59 -6.62
CA ILE A 432 -20.21 12.99 -6.95
C ILE A 432 -19.09 14.02 -6.76
N ARG A 433 -19.27 15.26 -7.24
CA ARG A 433 -18.27 16.33 -7.10
C ARG A 433 -18.04 16.71 -5.63
N GLN A 434 -19.09 16.75 -4.81
CA GLN A 434 -18.97 17.02 -3.37
C GLN A 434 -18.21 15.90 -2.65
N CYS A 435 -18.53 14.64 -2.94
CA CYS A 435 -17.78 13.50 -2.42
C CYS A 435 -16.31 13.55 -2.85
N GLU A 436 -16.01 13.84 -4.12
CA GLU A 436 -14.64 13.97 -4.62
C GLU A 436 -13.85 15.06 -3.91
N GLN A 437 -14.43 16.25 -3.71
CA GLN A 437 -13.78 17.34 -2.99
C GLN A 437 -13.46 16.95 -1.54
N ARG A 438 -14.38 16.28 -0.85
CA ARG A 438 -14.18 15.81 0.53
C ARG A 438 -13.15 14.67 0.60
N LEU A 439 -13.14 13.75 -0.36
CA LEU A 439 -12.13 12.68 -0.46
C LEU A 439 -10.73 13.26 -0.65
N ILE A 440 -10.58 14.27 -1.51
CA ILE A 440 -9.30 14.97 -1.71
C ILE A 440 -8.85 15.64 -0.41
N ALA A 441 -9.77 16.34 0.28
CA ALA A 441 -9.47 17.00 1.54
C ALA A 441 -9.03 16.02 2.64
N ILE A 442 -9.69 14.86 2.77
CA ILE A 442 -9.36 13.83 3.77
C ILE A 442 -8.05 13.10 3.40
N ARG A 443 -7.81 12.83 2.11
CA ARG A 443 -6.60 12.12 1.68
C ARG A 443 -5.33 12.94 1.94
N GLY A 444 -5.39 14.25 1.68
CA GLY A 444 -4.22 15.12 1.71
C GLY A 444 -3.26 14.86 0.54
N ASN A 445 -2.16 15.62 0.50
CA ASN A 445 -1.12 15.53 -0.52
C ASN A 445 0.08 14.75 0.02
N ALA A 446 0.93 14.21 -0.85
CA ALA A 446 2.08 13.39 -0.44
C ALA A 446 3.09 14.10 0.51
N GLY A 447 3.14 15.44 0.48
CA GLY A 447 3.99 16.25 1.37
C GLY A 447 3.26 16.83 2.59
N ASP A 448 2.05 16.37 2.89
CA ASP A 448 1.27 16.82 4.03
C ASP A 448 1.82 16.26 5.35
N TRP A 449 1.74 17.05 6.42
CA TRP A 449 2.14 16.72 7.80
C TRP A 449 1.08 17.18 8.80
N SER A 450 -0.16 17.41 8.34
CA SER A 450 -1.28 17.77 9.21
C SER A 450 -1.94 16.54 9.85
N GLU A 451 -2.53 16.74 11.02
CA GLU A 451 -3.23 15.69 11.78
C GLU A 451 -4.63 15.39 11.24
N ASN A 452 -5.07 16.11 10.20
CA ASN A 452 -6.44 16.05 9.68
C ASN A 452 -6.53 15.29 8.34
N THR A 453 -5.42 14.74 7.85
CA THR A 453 -5.36 14.02 6.58
C THR A 453 -4.70 12.66 6.72
N LEU A 454 -5.11 11.70 5.90
CA LEU A 454 -4.53 10.35 5.90
C LEU A 454 -3.05 10.37 5.53
N SER A 455 -2.64 11.18 4.54
CA SER A 455 -1.24 11.32 4.17
C SER A 455 -0.41 11.98 5.28
N GLY A 456 -0.94 13.02 5.94
CA GLY A 456 -0.26 13.71 7.03
C GLY A 456 -0.04 12.81 8.23
N LEU A 457 -1.09 12.14 8.69
CA LEU A 457 -1.00 11.16 9.79
C LEU A 457 -0.07 9.99 9.46
N SER A 458 -0.10 9.47 8.22
CA SER A 458 0.83 8.41 7.80
C SER A 458 2.29 8.87 7.85
N ASN A 459 2.58 10.12 7.49
CA ASN A 459 3.92 10.69 7.56
C ASN A 459 4.37 10.89 9.01
N ILE A 460 3.49 11.42 9.88
CA ILE A 460 3.73 11.57 11.31
C ILE A 460 4.01 10.21 11.96
N LEU A 461 3.15 9.22 11.73
CA LEU A 461 3.31 7.85 12.23
C LEU A 461 4.62 7.23 11.74
N GLY A 462 4.97 7.42 10.46
CA GLY A 462 6.23 6.93 9.91
C GLY A 462 7.46 7.59 10.56
N ALA A 463 7.42 8.90 10.81
CA ALA A 463 8.49 9.62 11.48
C ALA A 463 8.65 9.17 12.94
N LYS A 464 7.54 9.05 13.69
CA LYS A 464 7.54 8.60 15.08
C LYS A 464 7.97 7.14 15.20
N LYS A 465 7.47 6.23 14.35
CA LYS A 465 7.95 4.84 14.31
C LYS A 465 9.44 4.73 13.98
N ASN A 466 9.95 5.57 13.07
CA ASN A 466 11.39 5.62 12.79
C ASN A 466 12.21 6.16 13.97
N GLU A 467 11.68 7.14 14.71
CA GLU A 467 12.29 7.65 15.95
C GLU A 467 12.33 6.55 17.04
N LEU A 468 11.25 5.78 17.19
CA LEU A 468 11.19 4.62 18.07
C LEU A 468 12.20 3.53 17.67
N ALA A 469 12.30 3.23 16.37
CA ALA A 469 13.21 2.21 15.84
C ALA A 469 14.69 2.59 16.00
N LYS A 470 15.03 3.89 15.91
CA LYS A 470 16.39 4.37 16.21
C LYS A 470 16.78 4.09 17.66
N ASN A 471 15.83 4.23 18.59
CA ASN A 471 16.07 3.87 19.99
C ASN A 471 16.29 2.35 20.18
N SER A 472 15.71 1.49 19.31
CA SER A 472 15.92 0.03 19.34
C SER A 472 17.30 -0.46 18.86
N GLY A 473 18.17 0.43 18.36
CA GLY A 473 19.52 0.10 17.86
C GLY A 473 20.48 -0.47 18.92
N ALA A 474 20.13 -0.38 20.20
CA ALA A 474 20.92 -0.92 21.32
C ALA A 474 20.74 -2.44 21.54
N CYS A 475 19.82 -3.10 20.84
CA CYS A 475 19.53 -4.54 21.03
C CYS A 475 20.77 -5.45 20.92
N PRO A 476 21.63 -5.31 19.89
CA PRO A 476 22.82 -6.16 19.77
C PRO A 476 23.81 -5.97 20.93
N ILE A 477 23.89 -4.74 21.46
CA ILE A 477 24.76 -4.39 22.59
C ILE A 477 24.18 -5.01 23.87
N LEU A 478 22.87 -4.88 24.08
CA LEU A 478 22.15 -5.50 25.19
C LEU A 478 22.34 -7.02 25.22
N ASN A 479 22.18 -7.71 24.09
CA ASN A 479 22.33 -9.16 24.01
C ASN A 479 23.77 -9.61 24.23
N ARG A 480 24.75 -8.88 23.70
CA ARG A 480 26.18 -9.15 23.96
C ARG A 480 26.51 -8.99 25.44
N ASN A 481 26.02 -7.93 26.08
CA ASN A 481 26.25 -7.65 27.49
C ASN A 481 25.53 -8.68 28.38
N LEU A 482 24.30 -9.05 28.05
CA LEU A 482 23.54 -10.08 28.76
C LEU A 482 24.21 -11.45 28.66
N ALA A 483 24.67 -11.83 27.47
CA ALA A 483 25.41 -13.07 27.27
C ALA A 483 26.71 -13.12 28.08
N THR A 484 27.41 -11.98 28.19
CA THR A 484 28.63 -11.85 29.00
C THR A 484 28.32 -11.94 30.50
N PHE A 485 27.22 -11.32 30.95
CA PHE A 485 26.80 -11.36 32.35
C PHE A 485 26.36 -12.76 32.78
N LEU A 486 25.54 -13.44 31.97
CA LEU A 486 25.00 -14.77 32.28
C LEU A 486 25.96 -15.91 31.93
N GLY A 487 26.95 -15.68 31.06
CA GLY A 487 27.86 -16.71 30.54
C GLY A 487 27.23 -17.65 29.51
N ARG A 488 26.04 -17.31 28.98
CA ARG A 488 25.22 -18.12 28.07
C ARG A 488 24.28 -17.22 27.27
N THR A 489 23.84 -17.68 26.10
CA THR A 489 23.05 -16.89 25.12
C THR A 489 21.59 -17.33 25.02
N GLU A 490 21.11 -18.18 25.92
CA GLU A 490 19.74 -18.70 25.84
C GLU A 490 18.69 -17.60 26.09
N ILE A 491 19.03 -16.52 26.83
CA ILE A 491 18.14 -15.38 27.10
C ILE A 491 18.62 -14.16 26.31
N GLU A 492 17.69 -13.53 25.58
CA GLU A 492 17.97 -12.38 24.73
C GLU A 492 16.86 -11.32 24.83
N PHE A 493 17.23 -10.05 24.64
CA PHE A 493 16.32 -8.96 24.30
C PHE A 493 15.92 -9.07 22.83
N GLN A 494 14.62 -8.88 22.56
CA GLN A 494 14.05 -8.81 21.22
C GLN A 494 13.27 -7.50 21.09
N PRO A 495 13.51 -6.67 20.07
CA PRO A 495 12.83 -5.38 19.94
C PRO A 495 11.34 -5.57 19.67
N ARG A 496 10.49 -4.74 20.29
CA ARG A 496 9.06 -4.64 20.00
C ARG A 496 8.78 -3.39 19.16
N PRO A 497 8.74 -3.49 17.82
CA PRO A 497 8.60 -2.32 16.95
C PRO A 497 7.23 -1.63 17.07
N ASP A 498 6.19 -2.36 17.51
CA ASP A 498 4.82 -1.83 17.59
C ASP A 498 4.46 -1.28 18.99
N GLU A 499 5.06 -1.81 20.07
CA GLU A 499 4.79 -1.41 21.46
C GLU A 499 5.91 -0.52 22.06
N GLY A 500 7.08 -0.47 21.41
CA GLY A 500 8.29 0.11 21.98
C GLY A 500 8.96 -0.80 23.02
N GLY A 501 10.27 -0.62 23.21
CA GLY A 501 11.04 -1.43 24.16
C GLY A 501 11.46 -2.81 23.64
N TYR A 502 11.66 -3.74 24.57
CA TYR A 502 12.13 -5.09 24.30
C TYR A 502 11.22 -6.14 24.96
N SER A 503 11.00 -7.27 24.30
CA SER A 503 10.59 -8.52 24.94
C SER A 503 11.83 -9.32 25.36
N ILE A 504 11.72 -10.07 26.46
CA ILE A 504 12.74 -11.05 26.83
C ILE A 504 12.33 -12.41 26.29
N VAL A 505 13.21 -13.03 25.51
CA VAL A 505 13.01 -14.37 24.95
C VAL A 505 14.01 -15.36 25.52
N ARG A 506 13.59 -16.61 25.71
CA ARG A 506 14.43 -17.77 26.00
C ARG A 506 14.33 -18.77 24.83
N ASP A 507 15.44 -19.08 24.18
CA ASP A 507 15.50 -19.99 23.02
C ASP A 507 14.47 -19.64 21.92
N GLY A 508 14.31 -18.34 21.64
CA GLY A 508 13.37 -17.82 20.64
C GLY A 508 11.89 -17.82 21.05
N HIS A 509 11.56 -18.22 22.27
CA HIS A 509 10.20 -18.18 22.83
C HIS A 509 10.11 -17.13 23.93
N ALA A 510 8.93 -16.60 24.23
CA ALA A 510 8.75 -15.68 25.34
C ALA A 510 9.29 -16.26 26.66
N ALA A 511 10.18 -15.52 27.33
CA ALA A 511 10.76 -15.98 28.58
C ALA A 511 9.70 -15.93 29.70
N THR A 512 9.52 -17.05 30.39
CA THR A 512 8.71 -17.14 31.62
C THR A 512 9.55 -17.71 32.75
N HIS A 513 9.15 -17.46 34.00
CA HIS A 513 9.80 -18.03 35.20
C HIS A 513 11.32 -17.76 35.29
N LEU A 514 11.74 -16.51 35.08
CA LEU A 514 13.13 -16.10 35.28
C LEU A 514 13.55 -16.23 36.76
N SER A 515 14.75 -16.74 37.00
CA SER A 515 15.39 -16.76 38.32
C SER A 515 15.73 -15.34 38.80
N GLU A 516 15.93 -15.16 40.11
CA GLU A 516 16.35 -13.87 40.67
C GLU A 516 17.63 -13.34 40.02
N GLY A 517 18.60 -14.22 39.74
CA GLY A 517 19.84 -13.85 39.06
C GLY A 517 19.65 -13.39 37.62
N GLU A 518 18.76 -14.04 36.86
CA GLU A 518 18.42 -13.62 35.50
C GLU A 518 17.68 -12.28 35.49
N ARG A 519 16.75 -12.08 36.42
CA ARG A 519 16.03 -10.80 36.59
C ARG A 519 17.00 -9.65 36.88
N LEU A 520 17.92 -9.87 37.82
CA LEU A 520 18.92 -8.87 38.18
C LEU A 520 19.88 -8.59 37.01
N ALA A 521 20.32 -9.62 36.28
CA ALA A 521 21.18 -9.47 35.11
C ALA A 521 20.52 -8.62 34.01
N ILE A 522 19.27 -8.93 33.66
CA ILE A 522 18.49 -8.18 32.65
C ILE A 522 18.36 -6.72 33.07
N ALA A 523 17.95 -6.47 34.32
CA ALA A 523 17.77 -5.12 34.81
C ALA A 523 19.08 -4.34 34.88
N PHE A 524 20.18 -4.98 35.28
CA PHE A 524 21.48 -4.33 35.38
C PHE A 524 22.06 -4.03 33.99
N VAL A 525 22.01 -4.97 33.05
CA VAL A 525 22.46 -4.75 31.66
C VAL A 525 21.64 -3.65 30.99
N PHE A 526 20.32 -3.63 31.25
CA PHE A 526 19.46 -2.55 30.78
C PHE A 526 19.85 -1.22 31.41
N PHE A 527 20.05 -1.15 32.73
CA PHE A 527 20.54 0.04 33.43
C PHE A 527 21.83 0.58 32.82
N VAL A 528 22.86 -0.26 32.62
CA VAL A 528 24.12 0.17 31.99
C VAL A 528 23.88 0.80 30.61
N THR A 529 22.96 0.24 29.83
CA THR A 529 22.64 0.76 28.50
C THR A 529 21.92 2.12 28.56
N THR A 530 21.08 2.34 29.58
CA THR A 530 20.45 3.67 29.81
C THR A 530 21.47 4.76 30.18
N LEU A 531 22.68 4.39 30.62
CA LEU A 531 23.76 5.34 30.92
C LEU A 531 24.52 5.79 29.66
N GLU A 532 24.27 5.17 28.50
CA GLU A 532 24.89 5.51 27.22
C GLU A 532 23.96 6.39 26.34
N GLU A 533 22.84 6.88 26.88
CA GLU A 533 21.89 7.76 26.18
C GLU A 533 22.49 9.14 25.84
N GLU A 534 22.14 9.70 24.66
CA GLU A 534 22.78 10.90 24.07
C GLU A 534 22.78 12.15 24.97
N ASN A 535 21.88 12.24 25.95
CA ASN A 535 21.75 13.39 26.85
C ASN A 535 22.35 13.15 28.26
N PHE A 536 23.11 12.08 28.47
CA PHE A 536 23.73 11.77 29.76
C PHE A 536 25.22 11.50 29.58
N THR A 537 26.05 12.32 30.22
CA THR A 537 27.51 12.12 30.22
C THR A 537 27.91 11.39 31.50
N LEU A 538 28.13 10.08 31.41
CA LEU A 538 28.51 9.24 32.55
C LEU A 538 29.73 9.83 33.31
N ALA A 539 30.73 10.34 32.59
CA ALA A 539 31.94 10.95 33.14
C ALA A 539 31.70 12.16 34.06
N ASP A 540 30.54 12.79 33.95
CA ASP A 540 30.13 13.96 34.72
C ASP A 540 29.01 13.65 35.74
N SER A 541 28.72 12.37 36.01
CA SER A 541 27.56 11.94 36.78
C SER A 541 27.88 11.22 38.08
N ILE A 542 26.91 11.20 39.00
CA ILE A 542 26.95 10.40 40.23
C ILE A 542 26.14 9.11 39.99
N LEU A 543 26.76 7.97 40.26
CA LEU A 543 26.13 6.67 40.18
C LEU A 543 25.83 6.13 41.58
N ALA A 544 24.63 5.62 41.81
CA ALA A 544 24.25 4.99 43.07
C ALA A 544 23.73 3.58 42.78
N ILE A 545 24.40 2.55 43.28
CA ILE A 545 24.07 1.14 42.99
C ILE A 545 23.68 0.46 44.31
N ASP A 546 22.41 0.09 44.42
CA ASP A 546 21.86 -0.59 45.58
C ASP A 546 21.93 -2.11 45.45
N ASP A 547 22.71 -2.76 46.33
CA ASP A 547 22.82 -4.22 46.43
C ASP A 547 22.88 -4.93 45.04
N PRO A 548 23.93 -4.68 44.22
CA PRO A 548 24.07 -5.22 42.86
C PRO A 548 24.19 -6.75 42.79
N VAL A 549 24.19 -7.40 43.94
CA VAL A 549 24.23 -8.84 44.15
C VAL A 549 23.27 -9.13 45.30
N SER A 550 22.05 -9.56 44.97
CA SER A 550 21.09 -10.09 45.95
C SER A 550 20.92 -11.60 45.74
N SER A 551 21.11 -12.40 46.79
CA SER A 551 20.84 -13.86 46.77
C SER A 551 21.48 -14.65 45.61
N LEU A 552 22.52 -14.11 44.97
CA LEU A 552 23.18 -14.76 43.83
C LEU A 552 24.09 -15.90 44.28
N ASP A 553 24.03 -17.00 43.52
CA ASP A 553 25.05 -18.04 43.55
C ASP A 553 26.44 -17.43 43.27
N ALA A 554 27.51 -18.06 43.79
CA ALA A 554 28.90 -17.64 43.58
C ALA A 554 29.24 -17.38 42.10
N ASN A 555 28.51 -18.05 41.21
CA ASN A 555 28.65 -18.01 39.76
C ASN A 555 28.34 -16.66 39.11
N TYR A 556 27.58 -15.74 39.74
CA TYR A 556 27.22 -14.44 39.14
C TYR A 556 27.91 -13.23 39.81
N ARG A 557 28.53 -13.45 40.98
CA ARG A 557 29.18 -12.37 41.77
C ARG A 557 30.31 -11.68 41.01
N TYR A 558 31.12 -12.44 40.28
CA TYR A 558 32.27 -11.90 39.54
C TYR A 558 31.86 -11.13 38.29
N GLN A 559 30.79 -11.56 37.61
CA GLN A 559 30.24 -10.93 36.43
C GLN A 559 29.56 -9.62 36.84
N ALA A 560 28.74 -9.64 37.89
CA ALA A 560 28.17 -8.43 38.49
C ALA A 560 29.27 -7.41 38.85
N PHE A 561 30.36 -7.87 39.49
CA PHE A 561 31.52 -7.02 39.76
C PHE A 561 32.16 -6.46 38.49
N SER A 562 32.35 -7.27 37.44
CA SER A 562 32.97 -6.83 36.18
C SER A 562 32.18 -5.69 35.52
N PHE A 563 30.86 -5.84 35.39
CA PHE A 563 30.01 -4.80 34.83
C PHE A 563 29.95 -3.56 35.72
N LEU A 564 29.81 -3.75 37.04
CA LEU A 564 29.81 -2.65 38.01
C LEU A 564 31.10 -1.83 37.93
N LYS A 565 32.25 -2.52 37.90
CA LYS A 565 33.57 -1.89 37.78
C LYS A 565 33.66 -1.01 36.55
N GLU A 566 33.22 -1.51 35.39
CA GLU A 566 33.29 -0.76 34.13
C GLU A 566 32.52 0.57 34.20
N VAL A 567 31.32 0.55 34.75
CA VAL A 567 30.47 1.75 34.85
C VAL A 567 31.00 2.72 35.91
N VAL A 568 31.41 2.20 37.07
CA VAL A 568 31.93 3.04 38.17
C VAL A 568 33.27 3.68 37.82
N GLU A 569 34.13 3.01 37.04
CA GLU A 569 35.38 3.62 36.58
C GLU A 569 35.13 4.78 35.59
N LYS A 570 34.03 4.73 34.83
CA LYS A 570 33.62 5.79 33.91
C LYS A 570 32.83 6.93 34.56
N SER A 571 32.26 6.76 35.77
CA SER A 571 31.48 7.82 36.43
C SER A 571 32.33 8.85 37.17
N LYS A 572 31.80 10.06 37.44
CA LYS A 572 32.48 11.07 38.26
C LYS A 572 32.60 10.60 39.71
N GLN A 573 31.49 10.13 40.27
CA GLN A 573 31.40 9.61 41.62
C GLN A 573 30.47 8.38 41.66
N ALA A 574 30.71 7.45 42.58
CA ALA A 574 29.87 6.29 42.78
C ALA A 574 29.62 5.97 44.25
N PHE A 575 28.40 5.51 44.55
CA PHE A 575 27.96 4.98 45.82
C PHE A 575 27.48 3.54 45.61
N ILE A 576 28.09 2.58 46.29
CA ILE A 576 27.77 1.15 46.14
C ILE A 576 27.38 0.63 47.52
N THR A 577 26.16 0.14 47.67
CA THR A 577 25.74 -0.59 48.86
C THR A 577 25.84 -2.09 48.66
N THR A 578 26.17 -2.82 49.72
CA THR A 578 26.06 -4.27 49.75
C THR A 578 25.70 -4.78 51.14
N HIS A 579 24.87 -5.82 51.22
CA HIS A 579 24.71 -6.66 52.41
C HIS A 579 25.56 -7.94 52.36
N ASP A 580 26.11 -8.30 51.20
CA ASP A 580 26.90 -9.51 51.01
C ASP A 580 28.36 -9.27 51.40
N PHE A 581 28.83 -10.02 52.41
CA PHE A 581 30.19 -9.88 52.91
C PHE A 581 31.25 -10.35 51.91
N SER A 582 30.94 -11.37 51.11
CA SER A 582 31.87 -11.88 50.10
C SER A 582 32.10 -10.85 48.99
N PHE A 583 31.02 -10.19 48.55
CA PHE A 583 31.06 -9.11 47.58
C PHE A 583 31.72 -7.86 48.15
N LEU A 584 31.46 -7.51 49.42
CA LEU A 584 32.19 -6.45 50.11
C LEU A 584 33.71 -6.66 50.01
N LYS A 585 34.22 -7.87 50.26
CA LYS A 585 35.65 -8.15 50.13
C LYS A 585 36.19 -7.89 48.73
N ILE A 586 35.43 -8.27 47.69
CA ILE A 586 35.79 -8.01 46.29
C ILE A 586 35.86 -6.49 46.05
N LEU A 587 34.84 -5.74 46.50
CA LEU A 587 34.78 -4.29 46.38
C LEU A 587 35.92 -3.58 47.12
N LEU A 588 36.20 -3.95 48.37
CA LEU A 588 37.28 -3.37 49.17
C LEU A 588 38.64 -3.62 48.53
N ASN A 589 38.90 -4.84 48.09
CA ASN A 589 40.15 -5.20 47.42
C ASN A 589 40.34 -4.37 46.14
N TRP A 590 39.31 -4.29 45.30
CA TRP A 590 39.36 -3.47 44.09
C TRP A 590 39.56 -1.99 44.39
N ALA A 591 38.77 -1.41 45.29
CA ALA A 591 38.83 0.02 45.60
C ALA A 591 40.17 0.45 46.21
N LYS A 592 40.84 -0.42 46.98
CA LYS A 592 42.20 -0.18 47.51
C LYS A 592 43.27 -0.13 46.41
N HIS A 593 43.07 -0.87 45.32
CA HIS A 593 44.05 -0.98 44.23
C HIS A 593 43.66 -0.21 42.96
N ALA A 594 42.51 0.47 42.97
CA ALA A 594 42.04 1.30 41.87
C ALA A 594 42.99 2.49 41.65
N ARG A 595 43.86 2.40 40.65
CA ARG A 595 44.82 3.46 40.32
C ARG A 595 44.07 4.70 39.85
N GLY A 596 44.26 5.82 40.55
CA GLY A 596 43.77 7.15 40.13
C GLY A 596 42.42 7.58 40.71
N LYS A 597 41.66 6.71 41.38
CA LYS A 597 40.44 7.10 42.11
C LYS A 597 40.60 6.98 43.62
N LYS A 598 40.12 7.96 44.38
CA LYS A 598 40.08 7.90 45.85
C LYS A 598 38.81 7.17 46.31
N ALA A 599 38.95 6.28 47.29
CA ALA A 599 37.85 5.51 47.85
C ALA A 599 37.63 5.81 49.34
N SER A 600 36.37 5.79 49.77
CA SER A 600 35.95 5.86 51.18
C SER A 600 35.02 4.67 51.51
N PHE A 601 35.13 4.18 52.75
CA PHE A 601 34.43 2.97 53.20
C PHE A 601 33.55 3.28 54.42
N TYR A 602 32.31 2.81 54.37
CA TYR A 602 31.28 3.10 55.38
C TYR A 602 30.53 1.86 55.82
N MET A 603 29.89 1.95 56.99
CA MET A 603 28.91 0.99 57.45
C MET A 603 27.61 1.71 57.86
N LEU A 604 26.46 1.19 57.42
CA LEU A 604 25.16 1.62 57.91
C LEU A 604 24.78 0.82 59.14
N GLN A 605 24.76 1.52 60.27
CA GLN A 605 24.41 0.97 61.57
C GLN A 605 22.98 1.33 61.91
N CYS A 606 22.38 0.50 62.77
CA CYS A 606 21.03 0.71 63.22
C CYS A 606 20.96 0.69 64.74
N SER A 607 20.43 1.76 65.31
CA SER A 607 20.23 1.96 66.74
C SER A 607 18.77 2.28 67.02
N ASN A 608 18.41 2.39 68.31
CA ASN A 608 17.10 2.86 68.72
C ASN A 608 17.22 4.28 69.25
N ASP A 609 16.30 5.17 68.86
CA ASP A 609 16.18 6.50 69.48
C ASP A 609 15.67 6.41 70.93
N ALA A 610 15.56 7.57 71.58
CA ALA A 610 15.02 7.69 72.94
C ALA A 610 13.59 7.13 73.08
N GLN A 611 12.84 7.03 71.98
CA GLN A 611 11.49 6.47 71.92
C GLN A 611 11.47 5.00 71.50
N LYS A 612 12.61 4.31 71.49
CA LYS A 612 12.78 2.91 71.08
C LYS A 612 12.41 2.64 69.62
N ARG A 613 12.44 3.66 68.77
CA ARG A 613 12.22 3.52 67.33
C ARG A 613 13.55 3.31 66.62
N ARG A 614 13.52 2.44 65.63
CA ARG A 614 14.66 2.12 64.79
C ARG A 614 15.16 3.35 64.03
N CYS A 615 16.45 3.65 64.15
CA CYS A 615 17.13 4.78 63.53
C CYS A 615 18.41 4.31 62.83
N SER A 616 18.67 4.81 61.63
CA SER A 616 19.87 4.46 60.86
C SER A 616 20.88 5.60 60.92
N SER A 617 22.16 5.24 60.99
CA SER A 617 23.28 6.17 60.99
C SER A 617 24.41 5.65 60.12
N LEU A 618 25.02 6.52 59.33
CA LEU A 618 26.25 6.22 58.60
C LEU A 618 27.45 6.34 59.55
N ALA A 619 28.32 5.33 59.55
CA ALA A 619 29.55 5.29 60.32
C ALA A 619 30.73 4.95 59.39
N PRO A 620 31.99 5.26 59.75
CA PRO A 620 33.14 4.69 59.06
C PRO A 620 33.07 3.15 59.07
N LEU A 621 33.55 2.50 58.00
CA LEU A 621 33.70 1.05 58.01
C LEU A 621 34.61 0.66 59.19
N ASP A 622 34.26 -0.44 59.85
CA ASP A 622 35.08 -0.99 60.93
C ASP A 622 36.54 -1.16 60.46
N ASN A 623 37.47 -0.60 61.25
CA ASN A 623 38.87 -0.53 60.85
C ASN A 623 39.51 -1.92 60.71
N ASP A 624 39.06 -2.90 61.50
CA ASP A 624 39.60 -4.25 61.45
C ASP A 624 39.13 -4.99 60.19
N LEU A 625 37.89 -4.73 59.73
CA LEU A 625 37.42 -5.22 58.43
C LEU A 625 38.24 -4.64 57.27
N ASN A 626 38.73 -3.41 57.41
CA ASN A 626 39.58 -2.78 56.42
C ASN A 626 41.04 -3.26 56.53
N ARG A 627 41.56 -3.48 57.75
CA ARG A 627 42.97 -3.80 57.99
C ARG A 627 43.30 -5.27 57.78
N PHE A 628 42.42 -6.19 58.15
CA PHE A 628 42.72 -7.62 58.18
C PHE A 628 41.98 -8.39 57.09
N GLU A 629 42.72 -9.02 56.18
CA GLU A 629 42.16 -9.84 55.09
C GLU A 629 41.59 -11.20 55.59
N THR A 630 42.20 -11.74 56.64
CA THR A 630 41.89 -13.07 57.20
C THR A 630 41.66 -13.01 58.70
N GLU A 631 40.77 -13.88 59.19
CA GLU A 631 40.56 -14.07 60.64
C GLU A 631 41.88 -14.43 61.33
N TYR A 632 42.74 -15.22 60.69
CA TYR A 632 44.05 -15.59 61.23
C TYR A 632 44.94 -14.39 61.55
N ARG A 633 45.06 -13.41 60.63
CA ARG A 633 45.87 -12.19 60.86
C ARG A 633 45.25 -11.31 61.96
N PHE A 634 43.91 -11.18 61.96
CA PHE A 634 43.19 -10.44 63.00
C PHE A 634 43.41 -11.06 64.40
N LEU A 635 43.20 -12.38 64.54
CA LEU A 635 43.35 -13.07 65.82
C LEU A 635 44.81 -13.06 66.30
N PHE A 636 45.78 -13.24 65.38
CA PHE A 636 47.18 -13.09 65.74
C PHE A 636 47.50 -11.68 66.24
N HIS A 637 47.02 -10.64 65.55
CA HIS A 637 47.19 -9.26 65.98
C HIS A 637 46.59 -9.03 67.37
N LEU A 638 45.36 -9.50 67.60
CA LEU A 638 44.67 -9.40 68.89
C LEU A 638 45.46 -10.09 70.02
N LEU A 639 46.07 -11.25 69.76
CA LEU A 639 46.95 -11.90 70.73
C LEU A 639 48.25 -11.13 70.95
N LYS A 640 48.79 -10.52 69.89
CA LYS A 640 50.07 -9.80 69.94
C LYS A 640 49.96 -8.46 70.66
N THR A 641 48.83 -7.77 70.53
CA THR A 641 48.53 -6.51 71.21
C THR A 641 47.82 -6.68 72.55
N TYR A 642 47.50 -7.92 72.94
CA TYR A 642 46.92 -8.22 74.24
C TYR A 642 47.88 -7.84 75.37
N GLU A 643 47.46 -6.88 76.19
CA GLU A 643 48.12 -6.52 77.43
C GLU A 643 47.33 -7.10 78.61
N ASN A 644 48.01 -7.91 79.43
CA ASN A 644 47.41 -8.48 80.62
C ASN A 644 47.29 -7.41 81.71
N ASP A 645 46.07 -6.95 81.96
CA ASP A 645 45.72 -5.95 82.99
C ASP A 645 45.54 -6.55 84.40
N GLY A 646 45.84 -7.85 84.57
CA GLY A 646 45.68 -8.60 85.81
C GLY A 646 44.24 -9.10 86.06
N THR A 647 43.29 -8.81 85.17
CA THR A 647 41.89 -9.17 85.39
C THR A 647 41.51 -10.48 84.67
N ILE A 648 40.65 -11.28 85.32
CA ILE A 648 40.06 -12.46 84.68
C ILE A 648 39.27 -12.03 83.43
N ARG A 649 38.60 -10.87 83.47
CA ARG A 649 37.79 -10.35 82.36
C ARG A 649 38.60 -10.21 81.07
N SER A 650 39.83 -9.71 81.13
CA SER A 650 40.68 -9.56 79.96
C SER A 650 41.28 -10.89 79.48
N ALA A 651 41.63 -11.78 80.40
CA ALA A 651 42.25 -13.07 80.11
C ALA A 651 41.24 -14.12 79.58
N TYR A 652 39.98 -14.05 80.01
CA TYR A 652 38.98 -15.10 79.75
C TYR A 652 38.74 -15.43 78.26
N PRO A 653 38.70 -14.47 77.32
CA PRO A 653 38.51 -14.78 75.90
C PRO A 653 39.75 -15.38 75.21
N ILE A 654 40.93 -15.23 75.82
CA ILE A 654 42.22 -15.49 75.18
C ILE A 654 42.43 -16.97 74.82
N PRO A 655 42.11 -17.97 75.66
CA PRO A 655 42.27 -19.38 75.29
C PRO A 655 41.53 -19.76 73.99
N ASN A 656 40.33 -19.21 73.77
CA ASN A 656 39.56 -19.45 72.55
C ASN A 656 40.28 -18.89 71.32
N ILE A 657 40.85 -17.69 71.43
CA ILE A 657 41.63 -17.04 70.37
C ILE A 657 42.93 -17.82 70.12
N VAL A 658 43.64 -18.22 71.18
CA VAL A 658 44.85 -19.06 71.12
C VAL A 658 44.57 -20.35 70.37
N ARG A 659 43.47 -21.03 70.66
CA ARG A 659 43.07 -22.26 69.95
C ARG A 659 42.91 -22.03 68.46
N LYS A 660 42.18 -20.98 68.05
CA LYS A 660 41.97 -20.67 66.63
C LYS A 660 43.29 -20.34 65.91
N VAL A 661 44.17 -19.56 66.53
CA VAL A 661 45.49 -19.22 65.97
C VAL A 661 46.38 -20.47 65.88
N LEU A 662 46.42 -21.28 66.94
CA LEU A 662 47.17 -22.53 66.99
C LEU A 662 46.70 -23.52 65.93
N ASP A 663 45.40 -23.78 65.86
CA ASP A 663 44.82 -24.73 64.91
C ASP A 663 45.08 -24.30 63.46
N THR A 664 44.92 -23.01 63.16
CA THR A 664 45.21 -22.45 61.83
C THR A 664 46.70 -22.53 61.49
N PHE A 665 47.58 -22.20 62.45
CA PHE A 665 49.03 -22.32 62.27
C PHE A 665 49.45 -23.76 61.99
N LEU A 666 48.90 -24.72 62.75
CA LEU A 666 49.14 -26.14 62.57
C LEU A 666 48.60 -26.67 61.24
N MET A 667 47.42 -26.22 60.80
CA MET A 667 46.86 -26.57 59.48
C MET A 667 47.76 -26.14 58.33
N ASN A 668 48.35 -24.95 58.43
CA ASN A 668 49.22 -24.39 57.39
C ASN A 668 50.61 -25.03 57.37
N ASN A 669 51.18 -25.33 58.54
CA ASN A 669 52.55 -25.85 58.64
C ASN A 669 52.64 -27.38 58.64
N VAL A 670 51.55 -28.08 59.01
CA VAL A 670 51.45 -29.54 59.01
C VAL A 670 50.14 -29.95 58.31
N PRO A 671 50.07 -29.88 56.96
CA PRO A 671 48.85 -30.10 56.18
C PRO A 671 48.52 -31.59 56.02
N ILE A 672 48.31 -32.27 57.16
CA ILE A 672 47.86 -33.66 57.23
C ILE A 672 46.37 -33.73 57.56
N CYS A 673 45.72 -34.81 57.13
CA CYS A 673 44.38 -35.21 57.55
C CYS A 673 44.44 -35.80 58.98
N GLY A 674 44.55 -34.93 59.98
CA GLY A 674 44.65 -35.33 61.38
C GLY A 674 44.14 -34.26 62.35
N SER A 675 43.96 -34.65 63.61
CA SER A 675 43.52 -33.74 64.68
C SER A 675 44.61 -32.71 65.04
N PRO A 676 44.27 -31.59 65.70
CA PRO A 676 45.26 -30.63 66.17
C PRO A 676 46.37 -31.26 67.02
N TYR A 677 46.04 -32.24 67.87
CA TYR A 677 47.02 -33.01 68.64
C TYR A 677 48.02 -33.76 67.75
N GLN A 678 47.53 -34.43 66.71
CA GLN A 678 48.39 -35.17 65.76
C GLN A 678 49.31 -34.21 64.97
N ARG A 679 48.80 -33.03 64.59
CA ARG A 679 49.59 -32.00 63.92
C ARG A 679 50.67 -31.44 64.85
N LEU A 680 50.32 -31.13 66.09
CA LEU A 680 51.25 -30.63 67.10
C LEU A 680 52.35 -31.65 67.44
N GLY A 681 52.03 -32.95 67.43
CA GLY A 681 53.01 -34.02 67.61
C GLY A 681 54.06 -34.12 66.49
N LYS A 682 53.83 -33.49 65.33
CA LYS A 682 54.80 -33.42 64.22
C LYS A 682 55.69 -32.17 64.26
N ILE A 683 55.41 -31.24 65.16
CA ILE A 683 56.21 -30.02 65.36
C ILE A 683 57.43 -30.33 66.22
N ASP A 684 58.62 -29.96 65.74
CA ASP A 684 59.86 -30.01 66.52
C ASP A 684 59.96 -28.77 67.45
N PHE A 685 59.53 -28.94 68.70
CA PHE A 685 59.51 -27.91 69.75
C PHE A 685 59.45 -28.59 71.14
N ASP A 686 59.69 -27.85 72.22
CA ASP A 686 59.70 -28.39 73.58
C ASP A 686 58.38 -29.11 73.93
N GLU A 687 58.46 -30.42 74.26
CA GLU A 687 57.29 -31.27 74.52
C GLU A 687 56.45 -30.80 75.70
N ARG A 688 57.07 -30.22 76.75
CA ARG A 688 56.33 -29.72 77.92
C ARG A 688 55.56 -28.46 77.56
N LYS A 689 56.18 -27.55 76.81
CA LYS A 689 55.52 -26.34 76.30
C LYS A 689 54.39 -26.69 75.34
N LYS A 690 54.59 -27.64 74.42
CA LYS A 690 53.52 -28.14 73.53
C LYS A 690 52.34 -28.73 74.30
N ALA A 691 52.61 -29.60 75.27
CA ALA A 691 51.56 -30.22 76.08
C ALA A 691 50.79 -29.18 76.91
N SER A 692 51.49 -28.22 77.53
CA SER A 692 50.89 -27.12 78.29
C SER A 692 50.03 -26.22 77.40
N LEU A 693 50.57 -25.77 76.25
CA LEU A 693 49.86 -24.94 75.27
C LEU A 693 48.62 -25.65 74.74
N TYR A 694 48.73 -26.92 74.36
CA TYR A 694 47.60 -27.71 73.87
C TYR A 694 46.52 -27.88 74.93
N LYS A 695 46.91 -28.20 76.17
CA LYS A 695 45.95 -28.39 77.26
C LYS A 695 45.22 -27.09 77.59
N PHE A 696 45.95 -25.98 77.71
CA PHE A 696 45.37 -24.65 77.91
C PHE A 696 44.40 -24.28 76.78
N ALA A 697 44.86 -24.37 75.52
CA ALA A 697 44.04 -24.04 74.36
C ALA A 697 42.85 -25.00 74.20
N ASN A 698 42.96 -26.25 74.65
CA ASN A 698 41.89 -27.21 74.53
C ASN A 698 40.85 -27.03 75.65
N ASP A 699 41.30 -27.07 76.90
CA ASP A 699 40.42 -27.16 78.07
C ASP A 699 39.77 -25.80 78.38
N GLU A 700 40.54 -24.70 78.38
CA GLU A 700 40.05 -23.35 78.71
C GLU A 700 39.28 -22.68 77.56
N SER A 701 39.27 -23.28 76.36
CA SER A 701 38.51 -22.77 75.20
C SER A 701 37.05 -23.20 75.16
N HIS A 702 36.70 -24.23 75.95
CA HIS A 702 35.38 -24.85 76.00
C HIS A 702 34.64 -24.46 77.28
N ILE A 703 33.34 -24.77 77.35
CA ILE A 703 32.58 -24.61 78.59
C ILE A 703 33.14 -25.56 79.66
N THR A 704 33.62 -25.00 80.78
CA THR A 704 34.10 -25.78 81.93
C THR A 704 32.96 -26.13 82.88
N GLY A 705 31.96 -25.24 83.01
CA GLY A 705 30.86 -25.38 83.98
C GLY A 705 31.27 -25.04 85.43
N ASP A 706 32.53 -24.65 85.62
CA ASP A 706 33.15 -24.34 86.91
C ASP A 706 33.11 -22.83 87.24
N ALA A 707 33.48 -22.49 88.48
CA ALA A 707 33.67 -21.10 88.89
C ALA A 707 34.89 -20.47 88.20
N LEU A 708 34.92 -19.14 88.11
CA LEU A 708 36.06 -18.41 87.53
C LEU A 708 37.32 -18.58 88.38
N ASP A 709 38.37 -19.19 87.81
CA ASP A 709 39.68 -19.39 88.45
C ASP A 709 40.63 -18.21 88.15
N PRO A 710 41.12 -17.48 89.17
CA PRO A 710 42.14 -16.45 89.00
C PRO A 710 43.45 -16.93 88.37
N ALA A 711 43.76 -18.24 88.44
CA ALA A 711 44.95 -18.83 87.82
C ALA A 711 44.96 -18.70 86.29
N LEU A 712 43.81 -18.45 85.66
CA LEU A 712 43.69 -18.21 84.22
C LEU A 712 44.56 -17.03 83.75
N VAL A 713 44.69 -15.99 84.59
CA VAL A 713 45.43 -14.76 84.26
C VAL A 713 46.93 -15.04 84.04
N PRO A 714 47.68 -15.63 85.00
CA PRO A 714 49.08 -15.98 84.78
C PRO A 714 49.28 -17.08 83.73
N GLN A 715 48.38 -18.07 83.66
CA GLN A 715 48.45 -19.15 82.65
C GLN A 715 48.34 -18.61 81.23
N THR A 716 47.46 -17.63 81.00
CA THR A 716 47.29 -16.96 79.71
C THR A 716 48.59 -16.31 79.25
N ARG A 717 49.28 -15.59 80.15
CA ARG A 717 50.57 -14.95 79.84
C ARG A 717 51.64 -15.97 79.45
N GLU A 718 51.72 -17.07 80.19
CA GLU A 718 52.70 -18.13 79.94
C GLU A 718 52.43 -18.85 78.61
N CYS A 719 51.18 -19.26 78.36
CA CYS A 719 50.82 -20.00 77.15
C CYS A 719 50.90 -19.15 75.88
N LEU A 720 50.62 -17.83 75.95
CA LEU A 720 50.89 -16.92 74.83
C LEU A 720 52.38 -16.86 74.48
N GLY A 721 53.25 -16.83 75.50
CA GLY A 721 54.70 -16.93 75.31
C GLY A 721 55.07 -18.22 74.56
N TYR A 722 54.55 -19.37 74.99
CA TYR A 722 54.79 -20.65 74.34
C TYR A 722 54.29 -20.70 72.89
N LEU A 723 53.11 -20.12 72.62
CA LEU A 723 52.58 -20.04 71.27
C LEU A 723 53.52 -19.26 70.35
N PHE A 724 53.94 -18.05 70.76
CA PHE A 724 54.79 -17.20 69.93
C PHE A 724 56.21 -17.76 69.75
N GLU A 725 56.80 -18.33 70.81
CA GLU A 725 58.08 -19.04 70.71
C GLU A 725 58.00 -20.21 69.73
N MET A 726 56.92 -21.00 69.80
CA MET A 726 56.71 -22.12 68.87
C MET A 726 56.53 -21.62 67.44
N MET A 727 55.69 -20.60 67.21
CA MET A 727 55.48 -20.05 65.87
C MET A 727 56.77 -19.51 65.25
N HIS A 728 57.59 -18.81 66.04
CA HIS A 728 58.89 -18.31 65.61
C HIS A 728 59.90 -19.43 65.33
N ALA A 729 59.95 -20.47 66.18
CA ALA A 729 60.85 -21.60 65.98
C ALA A 729 60.50 -22.43 64.73
N VAL A 730 59.21 -22.66 64.49
CA VAL A 730 58.72 -23.52 63.40
C VAL A 730 58.71 -22.79 62.06
N ALA A 731 58.29 -21.52 62.04
CA ALA A 731 58.13 -20.75 60.81
C ALA A 731 58.58 -19.28 60.99
N PRO A 732 59.90 -19.04 61.13
CA PRO A 732 60.43 -17.73 61.53
C PRO A 732 60.01 -16.59 60.59
N LYS A 733 60.13 -16.79 59.26
CA LYS A 733 59.70 -15.78 58.27
C LYS A 733 58.19 -15.50 58.32
N GLN A 734 57.37 -16.53 58.50
CA GLN A 734 55.92 -16.34 58.61
C GLN A 734 55.58 -15.53 59.87
N TYR A 735 56.25 -15.82 60.99
CA TYR A 735 56.09 -15.06 62.22
C TYR A 735 56.53 -13.59 62.06
N GLU A 736 57.65 -13.34 61.38
CA GLU A 736 58.10 -11.99 61.04
C GLU A 736 57.04 -11.21 60.25
N TYR A 737 56.49 -11.79 59.16
CA TYR A 737 55.42 -11.14 58.37
C TYR A 737 54.11 -10.92 59.13
N LEU A 738 53.82 -11.76 60.13
CA LEU A 738 52.67 -11.57 61.02
C LEU A 738 52.90 -10.44 62.04
N CYS A 739 54.16 -10.11 62.35
CA CYS A 739 54.51 -8.99 63.23
C CYS A 739 54.59 -7.63 62.51
N GLU A 740 54.59 -7.60 61.17
CA GLU A 740 54.50 -6.37 60.40
C GLU A 740 53.12 -5.70 60.57
N GLU A 741 53.08 -4.36 60.65
CA GLU A 741 51.88 -3.57 60.97
C GLU A 741 50.72 -3.68 59.97
#